data_AF-A0A7S1B2H9-F1
#
_entry.id   AF-A0A7S1B2H9-F1
#
_cell.length_a   1.000
_cell.length_b   1.000
_cell.length_c   1.000
_cell.angle_alpha   90.00
_cell.angle_beta   90.00
_cell.angle_gamma   90.00
#
_symmetry.space_group_name_H-M   'P 1'
#
loop_
_entity.id
_entity.type
_entity.pdbx_description
1 polymer ?
#
loop_
_entity_poly.entity_id
_entity_poly.type
_entity_poly.pdbx_seq_one_letter_code
_entity_poly.pdbx_strand_id
1 'polypeptide(L)'
;SVVRMTSSRVGKLPVSPSRESFGPPSPISSRRTTRTRSDFLSEVEDVAIEVRGCAGEMAGGNGTYEFARLHKGKPLFINTTGKGVFHWYPNREGGIWALNALGVVPEAGYHFSQSPGSSPLLPPPGQWLDQRFESNGGSPYPELIFTSKSQREIPEVEGYVIEVSGCVGSMEGCNGCYDFERMHKGKPLFSNAKTRSTLSWARESWVLSSESGQCFSQSPDTSKEPSKLPPAGAWRHQRFETATGVDYPRVTIRSEGERVLYPRPEDTEIEVAGCTGDMAECNGYYEYDRMWKGKPLFVNKKGVFHWVPNRDGGVWALGRGTTPEPGYSFSQSPDPANPKLPPAGLWKHQRCETDQLNYPHLNIVSKIDKMLPHIQDTAIEISGCTLLDCNGTYEYDRLHKGRPLFVNVSGSKGVLFWLPNRDGGVWALNGKCFKPDAGYNFTQLADPEKPLMPTDGQWRYQRFETNAGSNYPLVKMTSKMQKATAEVSVSVSGCTGEFAGCNGNYQFDRVHNGKPLFLNVNRSKGVIYWCPDRYGGVWAIGAKGVSPEAGSSFTQLPRGLSALPSGGQWQCERWETNNGVYPAVTLKKHETKTLQLPQQHRCRPLLSPSVPMSPRHCRSPWGRNSRTSRERPKELLRYLEESWC
;
A
#
# COMPACT_ATOMS: atom_id res chain seq x y z
N SER A 1 50.42 -15.42 -65.90
CA SER A 1 51.02 -16.17 -64.78
C SER A 1 50.07 -17.27 -64.35
N VAL A 2 50.53 -18.51 -64.28
CA VAL A 2 49.69 -19.72 -64.13
C VAL A 2 50.12 -20.46 -62.88
N VAL A 3 49.19 -20.80 -61.98
CA VAL A 3 49.15 -22.11 -61.30
C VAL A 3 47.69 -22.50 -61.07
N ARG A 4 47.28 -23.59 -61.72
CA ARG A 4 46.13 -24.42 -61.33
C ARG A 4 46.76 -25.65 -60.66
N MET A 5 46.34 -26.04 -59.47
CA MET A 5 46.61 -27.39 -58.95
C MET A 5 45.30 -28.16 -58.77
N THR A 6 45.39 -29.46 -59.01
CA THR A 6 44.31 -30.43 -59.16
C THR A 6 44.60 -31.64 -58.27
N SER A 7 43.64 -32.59 -58.19
CA SER A 7 43.84 -33.97 -57.69
C SER A 7 44.08 -34.10 -56.17
N SER A 8 43.66 -35.14 -55.43
CA SER A 8 42.72 -36.27 -55.64
C SER A 8 42.41 -36.89 -54.23
N ARG A 9 41.87 -38.10 -53.97
CA ARG A 9 41.58 -39.31 -54.76
C ARG A 9 40.52 -40.20 -54.07
N VAL A 10 39.48 -40.60 -54.82
CA VAL A 10 38.88 -41.96 -54.89
C VAL A 10 38.74 -42.82 -53.61
N GLY A 11 37.50 -43.19 -53.28
CA GLY A 11 37.15 -44.40 -52.51
C GLY A 11 35.84 -45.00 -53.05
N LYS A 12 35.80 -46.31 -53.33
CA LYS A 12 34.67 -46.99 -54.01
C LYS A 12 33.64 -47.59 -53.03
N LEU A 13 32.41 -47.73 -53.52
CA LEU A 13 31.30 -48.52 -52.94
C LEU A 13 31.69 -50.00 -52.73
N PRO A 14 30.96 -50.74 -51.86
CA PRO A 14 29.90 -51.61 -52.41
C PRO A 14 28.61 -51.80 -51.55
N VAL A 15 27.48 -51.95 -52.26
CA VAL A 15 26.38 -52.94 -52.06
C VAL A 15 25.46 -52.87 -50.81
N SER A 16 24.16 -52.75 -51.09
CA SER A 16 22.97 -52.91 -50.23
C SER A 16 22.56 -54.40 -50.04
N PRO A 17 21.40 -54.76 -49.44
CA PRO A 17 20.50 -54.03 -48.54
C PRO A 17 20.16 -54.84 -47.24
N SER A 18 19.58 -54.18 -46.23
CA SER A 18 18.77 -54.88 -45.22
C SER A 18 17.44 -54.14 -44.99
N ARG A 19 16.39 -54.95 -44.81
CA ARG A 19 14.99 -54.53 -44.75
C ARG A 19 14.54 -54.69 -43.31
N GLU A 20 14.51 -53.60 -42.53
CA GLU A 20 13.92 -53.61 -41.19
C GLU A 20 12.60 -52.84 -41.15
N SER A 21 11.75 -53.27 -40.22
CA SER A 21 10.31 -53.05 -40.24
C SER A 21 9.89 -51.70 -39.68
N PHE A 22 8.79 -51.18 -40.22
CA PHE A 22 8.05 -50.07 -39.63
C PHE A 22 7.52 -50.46 -38.24
N GLY A 23 8.14 -49.92 -37.18
CA GLY A 23 7.44 -49.69 -35.93
C GLY A 23 6.59 -48.42 -36.03
N PRO A 24 5.36 -48.38 -35.49
CA PRO A 24 4.58 -47.15 -35.45
C PRO A 24 5.29 -46.12 -34.54
N PRO A 25 5.39 -44.84 -34.94
CA PRO A 25 5.96 -43.82 -34.07
C PRO A 25 5.07 -43.63 -32.84
N SER A 26 5.65 -43.84 -31.65
CA SER A 26 5.01 -43.51 -30.38
C SER A 26 4.47 -42.09 -30.41
N PRO A 27 3.21 -41.84 -29.99
CA PRO A 27 2.65 -40.49 -30.04
C PRO A 27 3.44 -39.58 -29.11
N ILE A 28 4.18 -38.65 -29.71
CA ILE A 28 4.76 -37.51 -28.98
C ILE A 28 3.58 -36.74 -28.40
N SER A 29 3.35 -36.95 -27.09
CA SER A 29 2.41 -36.20 -26.28
C SER A 29 2.92 -34.76 -26.17
N SER A 30 2.68 -34.00 -27.24
CA SER A 30 2.73 -32.54 -27.22
C SER A 30 1.58 -32.07 -26.33
N ARG A 31 1.81 -32.12 -25.01
CA ARG A 31 1.06 -31.33 -24.04
C ARG A 31 1.23 -29.88 -24.45
N ARG A 32 0.30 -29.41 -25.29
CA ARG A 32 0.15 -28.02 -25.67
C ARG A 32 -0.41 -27.31 -24.44
N THR A 33 0.47 -27.01 -23.49
CA THR A 33 0.14 -26.31 -22.25
C THR A 33 -0.56 -25.02 -22.65
N THR A 34 -1.87 -24.96 -22.42
CA THR A 34 -2.66 -23.74 -22.65
C THR A 34 -2.26 -22.74 -21.59
N ARG A 35 -1.15 -22.03 -21.83
CA ARG A 35 -0.72 -20.87 -21.02
C ARG A 35 -1.93 -19.96 -20.84
N THR A 36 -2.23 -19.63 -19.60
CA THR A 36 -3.35 -18.74 -19.33
C THR A 36 -2.96 -17.32 -19.76
N ARG A 37 -3.96 -16.49 -20.03
CA ARG A 37 -3.74 -15.07 -20.31
C ARG A 37 -3.07 -14.33 -19.12
N SER A 38 -3.13 -14.90 -17.92
CA SER A 38 -2.44 -14.39 -16.72
C SER A 38 -0.94 -14.61 -16.82
N ASP A 39 -0.51 -15.85 -17.08
CA ASP A 39 0.92 -16.23 -17.17
C ASP A 39 1.63 -15.44 -18.28
N PHE A 40 0.92 -15.19 -19.38
CA PHE A 40 1.39 -14.36 -20.49
C PHE A 40 1.64 -12.89 -20.10
N LEU A 41 0.82 -12.31 -19.23
CA LEU A 41 0.99 -10.92 -18.82
C LEU A 41 2.11 -10.77 -17.80
N SER A 42 2.25 -11.69 -16.85
CA SER A 42 3.33 -11.64 -15.85
C SER A 42 4.73 -11.66 -16.46
N GLU A 43 4.96 -12.43 -17.53
CA GLU A 43 6.26 -12.47 -18.21
C GLU A 43 6.61 -11.19 -18.97
N VAL A 44 5.61 -10.38 -19.33
CA VAL A 44 5.76 -9.14 -20.10
C VAL A 44 5.81 -7.92 -19.18
N GLU A 45 5.00 -7.93 -18.11
CA GLU A 45 4.93 -6.87 -17.11
C GLU A 45 6.25 -6.70 -16.33
N ASP A 46 7.00 -7.79 -16.15
CA ASP A 46 8.34 -7.82 -15.55
C ASP A 46 9.48 -7.45 -16.52
N VAL A 47 9.21 -7.05 -17.77
CA VAL A 47 10.27 -6.65 -18.72
C VAL A 47 10.34 -5.13 -18.84
N ALA A 48 11.56 -4.59 -18.73
CA ALA A 48 11.93 -3.24 -19.11
C ALA A 48 12.94 -3.29 -20.27
N ILE A 49 12.65 -2.52 -21.32
CA ILE A 49 13.48 -2.46 -22.54
C ILE A 49 14.22 -1.13 -22.52
N GLU A 50 15.55 -1.15 -22.46
CA GLU A 50 16.36 0.04 -22.67
C GLU A 50 16.69 0.18 -24.16
N VAL A 51 16.51 1.39 -24.69
CA VAL A 51 16.84 1.77 -26.07
C VAL A 51 18.01 2.73 -26.09
N ARG A 52 19.01 2.43 -26.92
CA ARG A 52 20.18 3.26 -27.17
C ARG A 52 20.41 3.43 -28.67
N GLY A 53 21.26 4.38 -29.06
CA GLY A 53 21.72 4.56 -30.44
C GLY A 53 20.89 5.49 -31.32
N CYS A 54 19.67 5.88 -30.92
CA CYS A 54 18.90 6.85 -31.70
C CYS A 54 19.56 8.25 -31.65
N ALA A 55 19.57 8.98 -32.77
CA ALA A 55 20.20 10.29 -32.89
C ALA A 55 19.33 11.29 -33.68
N GLY A 56 19.79 12.55 -33.76
CA GLY A 56 19.05 13.62 -34.43
C GLY A 56 17.67 13.84 -33.81
N GLU A 57 16.65 14.02 -34.64
CA GLU A 57 15.26 14.15 -34.20
C GLU A 57 14.77 12.90 -33.45
N MET A 58 15.26 11.71 -33.82
CA MET A 58 14.90 10.43 -33.19
C MET A 58 15.54 10.22 -31.81
N ALA A 59 16.39 11.14 -31.32
CA ALA A 59 17.05 11.00 -30.03
C ALA A 59 16.07 10.85 -28.83
N GLY A 60 14.81 11.31 -28.99
CA GLY A 60 13.71 11.08 -28.04
C GLY A 60 13.31 9.60 -27.87
N GLY A 61 13.69 8.75 -28.82
CA GLY A 61 13.51 7.30 -28.75
C GLY A 61 14.45 6.58 -27.79
N ASN A 62 15.51 7.22 -27.30
CA ASN A 62 16.39 6.59 -26.30
C ASN A 62 15.74 6.56 -24.90
N GLY A 63 16.21 5.63 -24.07
CA GLY A 63 15.79 5.49 -22.66
C GLY A 63 14.98 4.23 -22.40
N THR A 64 14.34 4.17 -21.24
CA THR A 64 13.67 2.94 -20.77
C THR A 64 12.20 2.93 -21.12
N TYR A 65 11.76 1.81 -21.69
CA TYR A 65 10.39 1.49 -22.09
C TYR A 65 9.82 0.43 -21.16
N GLU A 66 8.60 0.66 -20.68
CA GLU A 66 7.90 -0.28 -19.81
C GLU A 66 6.54 -0.65 -20.38
N PHE A 67 6.07 -1.87 -20.08
CA PHE A 67 4.77 -2.36 -20.52
C PHE A 67 3.65 -1.42 -20.04
N ALA A 68 2.85 -0.93 -20.99
CA ALA A 68 1.74 -0.03 -20.70
C ALA A 68 0.38 -0.72 -20.87
N ARG A 69 0.21 -1.53 -21.93
CA ARG A 69 -1.02 -2.26 -22.24
C ARG A 69 -0.80 -3.29 -23.35
N LEU A 70 -1.82 -4.10 -23.64
CA LEU A 70 -1.90 -4.84 -24.89
C LEU A 70 -2.41 -3.95 -26.03
N HIS A 71 -1.81 -4.06 -27.20
CA HIS A 71 -2.24 -3.44 -28.46
C HIS A 71 -2.20 -4.48 -29.58
N LYS A 72 -3.28 -4.60 -30.37
CA LYS A 72 -3.41 -5.59 -31.47
C LYS A 72 -3.00 -7.02 -31.08
N GLY A 73 -3.32 -7.42 -29.84
CA GLY A 73 -3.03 -8.76 -29.30
C GLY A 73 -1.58 -9.00 -28.83
N LYS A 74 -0.73 -7.98 -28.82
CA LYS A 74 0.67 -8.04 -28.36
C LYS A 74 0.97 -6.95 -27.32
N PRO A 75 2.10 -7.04 -26.60
CA PRO A 75 2.55 -5.98 -25.72
C PRO A 75 2.79 -4.65 -26.45
N LEU A 76 2.52 -3.55 -25.76
CA LEU A 76 2.90 -2.20 -26.13
C LEU A 76 3.71 -1.61 -24.97
N PHE A 77 4.91 -1.12 -25.27
CA PHE A 77 5.81 -0.52 -24.29
C PHE A 77 5.96 0.97 -24.58
N ILE A 78 5.83 1.82 -23.56
CA ILE A 78 5.95 3.28 -23.70
C ILE A 78 7.25 3.71 -23.01
N ASN A 79 7.99 4.63 -23.65
CA ASN A 79 9.15 5.29 -23.05
C ASN A 79 8.70 6.02 -21.78
N THR A 80 9.38 5.77 -20.66
CA THR A 80 9.10 6.41 -19.35
C THR A 80 9.18 7.95 -19.37
N THR A 81 9.80 8.54 -20.39
CA THR A 81 9.83 10.00 -20.62
C THR A 81 8.69 10.52 -21.51
N GLY A 82 7.82 9.64 -22.01
CA GLY A 82 6.69 10.00 -22.88
C GLY A 82 7.07 10.32 -24.33
N LYS A 83 8.27 9.95 -24.79
CA LYS A 83 8.81 10.33 -26.12
C LYS A 83 8.94 9.19 -27.13
N GLY A 84 8.41 8.01 -26.84
CA GLY A 84 8.36 6.93 -27.82
C GLY A 84 7.48 5.75 -27.43
N VAL A 85 7.16 4.89 -28.40
CA VAL A 85 6.39 3.64 -28.19
C VAL A 85 6.91 2.49 -29.06
N PHE A 86 7.17 1.34 -28.42
CA PHE A 86 7.25 0.06 -29.11
C PHE A 86 5.86 -0.55 -29.22
N HIS A 87 5.50 -0.98 -30.41
CA HIS A 87 4.26 -1.67 -30.66
C HIS A 87 4.43 -2.76 -31.71
N TRP A 88 3.48 -3.68 -31.72
CA TRP A 88 3.34 -4.66 -32.79
C TRP A 88 2.54 -4.10 -33.96
N TYR A 89 3.13 -4.15 -35.15
CA TYR A 89 2.48 -3.79 -36.40
C TYR A 89 2.15 -5.06 -37.19
N PRO A 90 0.88 -5.53 -37.19
CA PRO A 90 0.50 -6.71 -37.96
C PRO A 90 0.52 -6.42 -39.46
N ASN A 91 1.17 -7.30 -40.23
CA ASN A 91 1.21 -7.26 -41.69
C ASN A 91 0.92 -8.66 -42.26
N ARG A 92 0.89 -8.82 -43.59
CA ARG A 92 0.59 -10.10 -44.27
C ARG A 92 1.63 -11.20 -44.04
N GLU A 93 2.82 -10.87 -43.54
CA GLU A 93 3.98 -11.77 -43.43
C GLU A 93 4.22 -12.23 -41.98
N GLY A 94 3.25 -12.04 -41.09
CA GLY A 94 3.32 -12.46 -39.69
C GLY A 94 3.63 -11.33 -38.70
N GLY A 95 3.70 -10.08 -39.15
CA GLY A 95 3.88 -8.88 -38.32
C GLY A 95 5.32 -8.54 -37.96
N ILE A 96 5.53 -7.28 -37.57
CA ILE A 96 6.83 -6.71 -37.20
C ILE A 96 6.72 -5.95 -35.87
N TRP A 97 7.85 -5.84 -35.17
CA TRP A 97 8.00 -4.87 -34.09
C TRP A 97 8.39 -3.52 -34.66
N ALA A 98 7.78 -2.47 -34.14
CA ALA A 98 7.90 -1.11 -34.65
C ALA A 98 8.13 -0.13 -33.50
N LEU A 99 9.14 0.73 -33.65
CA LEU A 99 9.46 1.81 -32.72
C LEU A 99 9.07 3.15 -33.32
N ASN A 100 8.16 3.86 -32.66
CA ASN A 100 7.95 5.29 -32.89
C ASN A 100 8.81 6.07 -31.89
N ALA A 101 9.81 6.81 -32.38
CA ALA A 101 10.77 7.58 -31.57
C ALA A 101 10.41 9.08 -31.40
N LEU A 102 9.30 9.54 -31.97
CA LEU A 102 8.84 10.94 -31.88
C LEU A 102 7.53 11.11 -31.10
N GLY A 103 6.90 10.02 -30.64
CA GLY A 103 5.64 10.09 -29.92
C GLY A 103 5.13 8.76 -29.39
N VAL A 104 4.01 8.81 -28.67
CA VAL A 104 3.42 7.64 -27.96
C VAL A 104 2.19 7.04 -28.66
N VAL A 105 1.84 7.52 -29.86
CA VAL A 105 0.71 7.05 -30.67
C VAL A 105 1.21 5.99 -31.66
N PRO A 106 0.87 4.69 -31.50
CA PRO A 106 1.29 3.62 -32.42
C PRO A 106 0.83 3.85 -33.86
N GLU A 107 -0.34 4.43 -34.04
CA GLU A 107 -0.99 4.61 -35.34
C GLU A 107 -0.39 5.76 -36.17
N ALA A 108 0.48 6.60 -35.58
CA ALA A 108 1.15 7.70 -36.27
C ALA A 108 2.32 7.26 -37.16
N GLY A 109 2.62 5.96 -37.23
CA GLY A 109 3.75 5.39 -37.98
C GLY A 109 4.89 4.94 -37.07
N TYR A 110 6.02 4.58 -37.67
CA TYR A 110 7.22 4.13 -36.97
C TYR A 110 8.49 4.56 -37.72
N HIS A 111 9.57 4.70 -36.96
CA HIS A 111 10.86 5.21 -37.39
C HIS A 111 11.91 4.09 -37.52
N PHE A 112 11.70 2.99 -36.80
CA PHE A 112 12.51 1.77 -36.88
C PHE A 112 11.59 0.54 -36.84
N SER A 113 11.93 -0.54 -37.55
CA SER A 113 11.23 -1.83 -37.44
C SER A 113 12.15 -3.03 -37.50
N GLN A 114 11.73 -4.14 -36.89
CA GLN A 114 12.45 -5.40 -36.90
C GLN A 114 11.47 -6.57 -36.85
N SER A 115 11.72 -7.57 -37.69
CA SER A 115 10.99 -8.85 -37.68
C SER A 115 11.17 -9.57 -36.33
N PRO A 116 10.16 -10.31 -35.85
CA PRO A 116 10.24 -11.02 -34.57
C PRO A 116 11.40 -12.04 -34.56
N GLY A 117 12.07 -12.14 -33.40
CA GLY A 117 13.08 -13.17 -33.15
C GLY A 117 12.46 -14.50 -32.71
N SER A 118 13.23 -15.30 -31.97
CA SER A 118 12.78 -16.59 -31.42
C SER A 118 11.56 -16.48 -30.49
N SER A 119 11.36 -15.33 -29.85
CA SER A 119 10.12 -14.99 -29.15
C SER A 119 9.31 -13.97 -29.95
N PRO A 120 8.10 -14.31 -30.44
CA PRO A 120 7.22 -13.34 -31.09
C PRO A 120 6.46 -12.47 -30.08
N LEU A 121 6.73 -12.58 -28.78
CA LEU A 121 5.99 -11.88 -27.71
C LEU A 121 6.63 -10.56 -27.28
N LEU A 122 7.93 -10.42 -27.50
CA LEU A 122 8.72 -9.23 -27.23
C LEU A 122 9.42 -8.80 -28.53
N PRO A 123 9.87 -7.53 -28.65
CA PRO A 123 10.82 -7.18 -29.71
C PRO A 123 12.08 -8.06 -29.64
N PRO A 124 12.81 -8.24 -30.75
CA PRO A 124 14.12 -8.88 -30.70
C PRO A 124 15.12 -7.94 -29.98
N PRO A 125 15.91 -8.46 -29.02
CA PRO A 125 16.98 -7.69 -28.37
C PRO A 125 18.21 -7.54 -29.28
N GLY A 126 19.14 -6.66 -28.88
CA GLY A 126 20.35 -6.34 -29.60
C GLY A 126 20.18 -5.19 -30.59
N GLN A 127 21.21 -4.98 -31.43
CA GLN A 127 21.23 -3.97 -32.47
C GLN A 127 20.21 -4.29 -33.57
N TRP A 128 19.23 -3.40 -33.78
CA TRP A 128 18.31 -3.47 -34.91
C TRP A 128 19.02 -3.07 -36.21
N LEU A 129 18.47 -3.56 -37.31
CA LEU A 129 19.00 -3.43 -38.67
C LEU A 129 17.91 -2.95 -39.61
N ASP A 130 18.30 -2.37 -40.74
CA ASP A 130 17.39 -2.01 -41.82
C ASP A 130 16.63 -3.24 -42.35
N GLN A 131 15.30 -3.13 -42.42
CA GLN A 131 14.44 -4.18 -42.97
C GLN A 131 13.36 -3.66 -43.93
N ARG A 132 12.80 -2.46 -43.72
CA ARG A 132 11.66 -1.93 -44.49
C ARG A 132 11.75 -0.42 -44.67
N PHE A 133 10.89 0.14 -45.52
CA PHE A 133 10.77 1.58 -45.75
C PHE A 133 10.43 2.32 -44.45
N GLU A 134 11.46 2.88 -43.82
CA GLU A 134 11.42 3.53 -42.52
C GLU A 134 11.94 4.97 -42.64
N SER A 135 11.23 5.93 -42.03
CA SER A 135 11.66 7.32 -41.99
C SER A 135 12.60 7.57 -40.81
N ASN A 136 13.74 6.86 -40.78
CA ASN A 136 14.70 6.94 -39.66
C ASN A 136 15.39 8.31 -39.51
N GLY A 137 15.22 9.23 -40.48
CA GLY A 137 15.76 10.59 -40.43
C GLY A 137 17.28 10.68 -40.42
N GLY A 138 17.99 9.63 -40.88
CA GLY A 138 19.44 9.53 -40.75
C GLY A 138 19.94 9.15 -39.35
N SER A 139 19.04 8.81 -38.42
CA SER A 139 19.42 8.21 -37.15
C SER A 139 20.04 6.82 -37.35
N PRO A 140 21.04 6.43 -36.55
CA PRO A 140 21.40 5.02 -36.40
C PRO A 140 20.18 4.22 -35.92
N TYR A 141 20.18 2.93 -36.26
CA TYR A 141 19.20 1.97 -35.75
C TYR A 141 19.40 1.75 -34.24
N PRO A 142 18.33 1.50 -33.47
CA PRO A 142 18.42 1.33 -32.03
C PRO A 142 19.09 0.01 -31.61
N GLU A 143 19.79 0.04 -30.48
CA GLU A 143 20.14 -1.16 -29.71
C GLU A 143 19.12 -1.35 -28.58
N LEU A 144 18.57 -2.57 -28.46
CA LEU A 144 17.60 -2.95 -27.43
C LEU A 144 18.24 -3.86 -26.38
N ILE A 145 18.32 -3.38 -25.14
CA ILE A 145 18.83 -4.15 -24.01
C ILE A 145 17.64 -4.53 -23.11
N PHE A 146 17.47 -5.81 -22.83
CA PHE A 146 16.36 -6.30 -22.01
C PHE A 146 16.81 -6.48 -20.57
N THR A 147 16.06 -5.92 -19.64
CA THR A 147 16.25 -6.10 -18.20
C THR A 147 14.95 -6.60 -17.60
N SER A 148 15.02 -7.62 -16.74
CA SER A 148 13.89 -7.96 -15.89
C SER A 148 13.77 -6.91 -14.78
N LYS A 149 12.55 -6.48 -14.45
CA LYS A 149 12.28 -5.53 -13.37
C LYS A 149 12.58 -6.17 -12.02
N SER A 150 12.35 -7.48 -11.86
CA SER A 150 12.81 -8.24 -10.70
C SER A 150 14.34 -8.48 -10.64
N GLN A 151 15.07 -8.24 -11.74
CA GLN A 151 16.55 -8.14 -11.77
C GLN A 151 17.10 -6.71 -11.82
N ARG A 152 16.28 -5.65 -11.76
CA ARG A 152 16.81 -4.38 -11.27
C ARG A 152 17.31 -4.67 -9.86
N GLU A 153 18.59 -4.43 -9.60
CA GLU A 153 19.01 -4.13 -8.23
C GLU A 153 18.07 -3.03 -7.76
N ILE A 154 17.14 -3.36 -6.87
CA ILE A 154 16.40 -2.38 -6.09
C ILE A 154 17.51 -1.63 -5.36
N PRO A 155 17.84 -0.40 -5.77
CA PRO A 155 18.93 0.29 -5.12
C PRO A 155 18.44 0.53 -3.69
N GLU A 156 19.29 0.26 -2.68
CA GLU A 156 18.90 0.27 -1.25
C GLU A 156 18.09 1.51 -0.86
N VAL A 157 18.31 2.62 -1.59
CA VAL A 157 17.61 3.90 -1.60
C VAL A 157 16.08 3.87 -1.81
N GLU A 158 15.49 2.81 -2.39
CA GLU A 158 14.01 2.69 -2.48
C GLU A 158 13.37 2.59 -1.09
N GLY A 159 14.09 2.02 -0.11
CA GLY A 159 13.70 1.98 1.30
C GLY A 159 14.06 3.24 2.09
N TYR A 160 14.27 4.39 1.44
CA TYR A 160 14.62 5.66 2.11
C TYR A 160 13.73 6.82 1.68
N VAL A 161 13.37 7.65 2.66
CA VAL A 161 12.67 8.92 2.47
C VAL A 161 13.64 10.04 2.82
N ILE A 162 13.77 11.02 1.93
CA ILE A 162 14.61 12.20 2.17
C ILE A 162 13.72 13.35 2.62
N GLU A 163 13.96 13.86 3.81
CA GLU A 163 13.27 15.03 4.34
C GLU A 163 14.14 16.28 4.17
N VAL A 164 13.58 17.32 3.57
CA VAL A 164 14.20 18.64 3.44
C VAL A 164 13.43 19.62 4.33
N SER A 165 14.17 20.39 5.12
CA SER A 165 13.63 21.34 6.10
C SER A 165 14.46 22.63 6.13
N GLY A 166 13.91 23.73 6.64
CA GLY A 166 14.63 25.00 6.79
C GLY A 166 14.69 25.88 5.54
N CYS A 167 14.01 25.52 4.44
CA CYS A 167 13.86 26.45 3.31
C CYS A 167 12.85 27.56 3.65
N VAL A 168 13.13 28.80 3.28
CA VAL A 168 12.30 29.98 3.59
C VAL A 168 12.04 30.88 2.37
N GLY A 169 11.01 31.73 2.43
CA GLY A 169 10.69 32.68 1.36
C GLY A 169 10.27 31.98 0.06
N SER A 170 10.82 32.40 -1.07
CA SER A 170 10.59 31.76 -2.38
C SER A 170 10.98 30.28 -2.42
N MET A 171 11.75 29.81 -1.44
CA MET A 171 12.21 28.44 -1.30
C MET A 171 11.34 27.55 -0.41
N GLU A 172 10.30 28.07 0.26
CA GLU A 172 9.48 27.30 1.20
C GLU A 172 8.90 26.01 0.58
N GLY A 173 8.61 26.02 -0.73
CA GLY A 173 8.14 24.86 -1.50
C GLY A 173 9.13 23.69 -1.57
N CYS A 174 10.41 23.86 -1.24
CA CYS A 174 11.36 22.76 -1.12
C CYS A 174 11.28 22.01 0.22
N ASN A 175 10.49 22.48 1.19
CA ASN A 175 10.31 21.73 2.45
C ASN A 175 9.41 20.50 2.24
N GLY A 176 9.73 19.41 2.92
CA GLY A 176 8.90 18.20 3.00
C GLY A 176 9.66 16.91 2.66
N CYS A 177 8.89 15.84 2.47
CA CYS A 177 9.42 14.52 2.15
C CYS A 177 9.53 14.33 0.63
N TYR A 178 10.65 13.74 0.22
CA TYR A 178 10.97 13.35 -1.13
C TYR A 178 11.09 11.83 -1.14
N ASP A 179 10.19 11.19 -1.87
CA ASP A 179 10.21 9.74 -2.07
C ASP A 179 11.03 9.41 -3.33
N PHE A 180 11.61 8.21 -3.41
CA PHE A 180 12.31 7.78 -4.63
C PHE A 180 11.33 7.69 -5.81
N GLU A 181 11.66 8.36 -6.91
CA GLU A 181 10.85 8.34 -8.14
C GLU A 181 11.42 7.35 -9.17
N ARG A 182 12.73 7.47 -9.43
CA ARG A 182 13.45 6.69 -10.46
C ARG A 182 14.96 6.92 -10.38
N MET A 183 15.71 6.12 -11.13
CA MET A 183 17.10 6.44 -11.45
C MET A 183 17.19 7.51 -12.55
N HIS A 184 18.04 8.51 -12.34
CA HIS A 184 18.40 9.56 -13.29
C HIS A 184 19.93 9.64 -13.41
N LYS A 185 20.48 9.40 -14.62
CA LYS A 185 21.94 9.43 -14.89
C LYS A 185 22.77 8.54 -13.93
N GLY A 186 22.27 7.34 -13.62
CA GLY A 186 22.95 6.38 -12.74
C GLY A 186 22.90 6.70 -11.24
N LYS A 187 22.16 7.73 -10.83
CA LYS A 187 21.91 8.08 -9.42
C LYS A 187 20.39 8.19 -9.16
N PRO A 188 19.91 8.00 -7.93
CA PRO A 188 18.48 8.13 -7.66
C PRO A 188 18.03 9.60 -7.77
N LEU A 189 16.82 9.79 -8.26
CA LEU A 189 16.07 11.02 -8.25
C LEU A 189 14.91 10.84 -7.26
N PHE A 190 14.80 11.76 -6.32
CA PHE A 190 13.70 11.82 -5.36
C PHE A 190 12.82 13.03 -5.69
N SER A 191 11.51 12.91 -5.50
CA SER A 191 10.58 14.01 -5.75
C SER A 191 9.57 14.19 -4.63
N ASN A 192 9.23 15.44 -4.36
CA ASN A 192 8.22 15.83 -3.39
C ASN A 192 6.87 15.89 -4.10
N ALA A 193 6.01 14.90 -3.87
CA ALA A 193 4.73 14.76 -4.56
C ALA A 193 3.76 15.95 -4.34
N LYS A 194 3.97 16.77 -3.30
CA LYS A 194 3.12 17.95 -3.01
C LYS A 194 3.56 19.19 -3.77
N THR A 195 4.87 19.41 -3.87
CA THR A 195 5.45 20.67 -4.39
C THR A 195 6.20 20.49 -5.70
N ARG A 196 6.26 19.25 -6.23
CA ARG A 196 6.97 18.83 -7.45
C ARG A 196 8.46 19.20 -7.50
N SER A 197 8.99 19.65 -6.37
CA SER A 197 10.41 19.91 -6.20
C SER A 197 11.17 18.58 -6.26
N THR A 198 12.40 18.62 -6.77
CA THR A 198 13.22 17.42 -7.02
C THR A 198 14.57 17.50 -6.34
N LEU A 199 15.08 16.32 -5.95
CA LEU A 199 16.42 16.11 -5.44
C LEU A 199 17.13 15.15 -6.39
N SER A 200 18.17 15.62 -7.08
CA SER A 200 18.80 14.86 -8.17
C SER A 200 20.31 15.09 -8.24
N TRP A 201 21.02 14.17 -8.89
CA TRP A 201 22.46 14.31 -9.12
C TRP A 201 22.75 15.07 -10.41
N ALA A 202 23.49 16.18 -10.32
CA ALA A 202 23.93 16.96 -11.47
C ALA A 202 25.27 17.67 -11.22
N ARG A 203 26.14 17.68 -12.25
CA ARG A 203 27.46 18.35 -12.21
C ARG A 203 28.27 17.99 -10.94
N GLU A 204 28.38 16.69 -10.66
CA GLU A 204 29.15 16.15 -9.53
C GLU A 204 28.64 16.56 -8.13
N SER A 205 27.40 17.07 -8.05
CA SER A 205 26.76 17.50 -6.82
C SER A 205 25.32 16.99 -6.72
N TRP A 206 24.81 16.90 -5.50
CA TRP A 206 23.38 16.76 -5.26
C TRP A 206 22.70 18.12 -5.36
N VAL A 207 21.66 18.23 -6.18
CA VAL A 207 20.94 19.48 -6.47
C VAL A 207 19.49 19.37 -6.05
N LEU A 208 19.08 20.33 -5.22
CA LEU A 208 17.70 20.59 -4.81
C LEU A 208 17.13 21.68 -5.72
N SER A 209 16.06 21.33 -6.44
CA SER A 209 15.38 22.22 -7.39
C SER A 209 13.90 22.36 -7.04
N SER A 210 13.39 23.60 -7.04
CA SER A 210 11.97 23.91 -6.97
C SER A 210 11.36 23.92 -8.39
N GLU A 211 10.03 24.06 -8.51
CA GLU A 211 9.41 24.38 -9.80
C GLU A 211 9.90 25.74 -10.37
N SER A 212 10.35 26.66 -9.52
CA SER A 212 10.87 27.97 -9.91
C SER A 212 12.34 27.99 -10.33
N GLY A 213 13.11 26.90 -10.13
CA GLY A 213 14.49 26.79 -10.62
C GLY A 213 15.40 25.86 -9.81
N GLN A 214 16.71 25.92 -10.09
CA GLN A 214 17.74 25.28 -9.28
C GLN A 214 18.12 26.19 -8.12
N CYS A 215 18.24 25.65 -6.91
CA CYS A 215 18.23 26.50 -5.71
C CYS A 215 19.34 26.19 -4.72
N PHE A 216 19.69 24.92 -4.51
CA PHE A 216 20.82 24.53 -3.66
C PHE A 216 21.57 23.35 -4.27
N SER A 217 22.90 23.35 -4.13
CA SER A 217 23.77 22.25 -4.55
C SER A 217 24.77 21.90 -3.46
N GLN A 218 24.84 20.64 -3.06
CA GLN A 218 25.80 20.13 -2.09
C GLN A 218 26.62 18.99 -2.72
N SER A 219 27.92 19.24 -2.91
CA SER A 219 28.88 18.20 -3.28
C SER A 219 29.00 17.16 -2.17
N PRO A 220 29.18 15.86 -2.48
CA PRO A 220 29.45 14.85 -1.46
C PRO A 220 30.79 15.12 -0.79
N ASP A 221 30.96 14.57 0.43
CA ASP A 221 32.23 14.59 1.13
C ASP A 221 33.27 13.76 0.35
N THR A 222 34.35 14.39 -0.09
CA THR A 222 35.38 13.78 -0.95
C THR A 222 36.20 12.69 -0.24
N SER A 223 36.02 12.53 1.07
CA SER A 223 36.67 11.48 1.88
C SER A 223 35.99 10.11 1.81
N LYS A 224 34.84 9.98 1.13
CA LYS A 224 34.06 8.74 1.04
C LYS A 224 33.67 8.47 -0.42
N GLU A 225 33.46 7.20 -0.76
CA GLU A 225 32.93 6.84 -2.09
C GLU A 225 31.65 7.64 -2.40
N PRO A 226 31.40 7.99 -3.68
CA PRO A 226 30.28 8.85 -4.06
C PRO A 226 28.96 8.15 -3.75
N SER A 227 28.42 8.45 -2.56
CA SER A 227 27.21 7.89 -1.98
C SER A 227 26.05 7.79 -2.99
N LYS A 228 25.26 6.71 -2.90
CA LYS A 228 23.99 6.58 -3.64
C LYS A 228 22.93 7.56 -3.13
N LEU A 229 23.09 8.12 -1.93
CA LEU A 229 22.17 9.05 -1.27
C LEU A 229 22.72 10.48 -1.21
N PRO A 230 21.83 11.50 -1.09
CA PRO A 230 22.23 12.87 -0.75
C PRO A 230 23.01 12.93 0.58
N PRO A 231 23.97 13.85 0.75
CA PRO A 231 24.59 14.08 2.06
C PRO A 231 23.56 14.62 3.06
N ALA A 232 23.53 14.05 4.26
CA ALA A 232 22.70 14.56 5.36
C ALA A 232 23.33 15.79 6.03
N GLY A 233 22.50 16.60 6.71
CA GLY A 233 22.90 17.81 7.42
C GLY A 233 22.52 19.09 6.68
N ALA A 234 23.05 20.23 7.14
CA ALA A 234 22.81 21.53 6.54
C ALA A 234 23.61 21.69 5.23
N TRP A 235 22.91 21.86 4.12
CA TRP A 235 23.48 22.07 2.80
C TRP A 235 23.90 23.51 2.61
N ARG A 236 25.17 23.73 2.31
CA ARG A 236 25.70 25.08 2.06
C ARG A 236 25.54 25.43 0.59
N HIS A 237 25.16 26.67 0.34
CA HIS A 237 25.02 27.18 -1.02
C HIS A 237 26.39 27.34 -1.69
N GLN A 238 26.71 26.51 -2.69
CA GLN A 238 28.02 26.55 -3.34
C GLN A 238 28.09 27.43 -4.60
N ARG A 239 26.97 27.71 -5.30
CA ARG A 239 26.95 28.56 -6.51
C ARG A 239 25.58 29.23 -6.71
N PHE A 240 25.52 30.55 -6.49
CA PHE A 240 24.57 31.58 -6.97
C PHE A 240 24.42 32.67 -5.91
N GLU A 241 25.19 33.76 -6.03
CA GLU A 241 25.00 34.96 -5.20
C GLU A 241 23.67 35.62 -5.58
N THR A 242 22.63 35.57 -4.72
CA THR A 242 21.49 36.53 -4.68
C THR A 242 20.47 36.24 -3.56
N ALA A 243 20.92 36.15 -2.29
CA ALA A 243 20.12 36.58 -1.13
C ALA A 243 20.94 36.52 0.17
N THR A 244 21.14 37.67 0.80
CA THR A 244 21.56 37.75 2.20
C THR A 244 20.37 37.40 3.10
N GLY A 245 20.55 36.45 4.04
CA GLY A 245 19.52 36.11 5.04
C GLY A 245 18.65 34.88 4.73
N VAL A 246 19.10 33.94 3.89
CA VAL A 246 18.39 32.66 3.65
C VAL A 246 18.93 31.57 4.57
N ASP A 247 18.06 30.93 5.33
CA ASP A 247 18.40 29.72 6.09
C ASP A 247 18.72 28.55 5.15
N TYR A 248 19.74 27.78 5.53
CA TYR A 248 20.24 26.67 4.71
C TYR A 248 19.34 25.42 4.85
N PRO A 249 18.97 24.75 3.74
CA PRO A 249 18.21 23.51 3.83
C PRO A 249 18.95 22.45 4.62
N ARG A 250 18.28 21.85 5.59
CA ARG A 250 18.75 20.66 6.30
C ARG A 250 18.10 19.42 5.70
N VAL A 251 18.94 18.54 5.17
CA VAL A 251 18.56 17.26 4.60
C VAL A 251 18.72 16.16 5.65
N THR A 252 17.64 15.41 5.89
CA THR A 252 17.61 14.27 6.79
C THR A 252 17.25 13.02 5.98
N ILE A 253 18.05 11.97 6.12
CA ILE A 253 17.82 10.68 5.47
C ILE A 253 17.16 9.77 6.51
N ARG A 254 16.01 9.16 6.19
CA ARG A 254 15.32 8.20 7.06
C ARG A 254 15.02 6.92 6.28
N SER A 255 15.07 5.76 6.93
CA SER A 255 14.58 4.52 6.33
C SER A 255 13.04 4.53 6.26
N GLU A 256 12.42 3.78 5.34
CA GLU A 256 10.95 3.67 5.26
C GLU A 256 10.33 3.03 6.51
N GLY A 257 11.09 2.19 7.23
CA GLY A 257 10.69 1.67 8.54
C GLY A 257 10.73 2.74 9.65
N GLU A 258 11.61 3.72 9.54
CA GLU A 258 11.70 4.91 10.41
C GLU A 258 10.98 6.13 9.81
N ARG A 259 9.99 5.88 8.95
CA ARG A 259 9.05 6.92 8.53
C ARG A 259 8.22 7.28 9.76
N VAL A 260 8.76 8.21 10.57
CA VAL A 260 8.00 8.99 11.54
C VAL A 260 7.02 9.83 10.72
N LEU A 261 5.93 9.17 10.33
CA LEU A 261 4.67 9.79 10.02
C LEU A 261 4.28 10.50 11.31
N TYR A 262 4.76 11.74 11.49
CA TYR A 262 4.28 12.61 12.54
C TYR A 262 2.75 12.54 12.47
N PRO A 263 2.09 12.01 13.51
CA PRO A 263 0.68 11.71 13.42
C PRO A 263 -0.05 12.98 13.01
N ARG A 264 -1.06 12.85 12.15
CA ARG A 264 -1.89 14.01 11.82
C ARG A 264 -2.46 14.53 13.14
N PRO A 265 -2.72 15.84 13.29
CA PRO A 265 -3.28 16.34 14.54
C PRO A 265 -4.56 15.59 14.95
N GLU A 266 -5.45 15.32 13.98
CA GLU A 266 -6.64 14.46 14.10
C GLU A 266 -6.37 13.07 14.70
N ASP A 267 -5.20 12.50 14.37
CA ASP A 267 -4.72 11.17 14.75
C ASP A 267 -3.79 11.21 15.98
N THR A 268 -3.65 12.38 16.61
CA THR A 268 -2.78 12.63 17.76
C THR A 268 -3.62 12.82 19.02
N GLU A 269 -3.11 12.29 20.12
CA GLU A 269 -3.62 12.52 21.47
C GLU A 269 -2.44 12.99 22.33
N ILE A 270 -2.64 14.07 23.10
CA ILE A 270 -1.59 14.60 23.99
C ILE A 270 -1.99 14.26 25.42
N GLU A 271 -1.17 13.46 26.08
CA GLU A 271 -1.27 13.20 27.51
C GLU A 271 -0.44 14.25 28.26
N VAL A 272 -1.08 14.93 29.21
CA VAL A 272 -0.44 15.86 30.14
C VAL A 272 -0.39 15.23 31.52
N ALA A 273 0.80 15.20 32.10
CA ALA A 273 1.03 14.78 33.48
C ALA A 273 1.89 15.80 34.23
N GLY A 274 1.87 15.77 35.56
CA GLY A 274 2.75 16.56 36.41
C GLY A 274 2.29 17.98 36.73
N CYS A 275 1.15 18.45 36.20
CA CYS A 275 0.55 19.70 36.68
C CYS A 275 0.11 19.56 38.14
N THR A 276 0.41 20.56 38.96
CA THR A 276 0.04 20.62 40.40
C THR A 276 -0.81 21.87 40.71
N GLY A 277 -1.24 22.03 41.97
CA GLY A 277 -1.99 23.20 42.43
C GLY A 277 -3.27 23.45 41.63
N ASP A 278 -3.59 24.72 41.39
CA ASP A 278 -4.77 25.14 40.60
C ASP A 278 -4.75 24.66 39.13
N MET A 279 -3.59 24.17 38.67
CA MET A 279 -3.40 23.60 37.33
C MET A 279 -3.48 22.08 37.29
N ALA A 280 -3.68 21.39 38.42
CA ALA A 280 -3.83 19.93 38.47
C ALA A 280 -4.99 19.42 37.59
N GLU A 281 -5.96 20.29 37.29
CA GLU A 281 -7.07 20.04 36.37
C GLU A 281 -6.66 19.91 34.89
N CYS A 282 -5.47 20.36 34.52
CA CYS A 282 -4.92 20.21 33.16
C CYS A 282 -4.16 18.90 32.95
N ASN A 283 -4.12 18.00 33.94
CA ASN A 283 -3.66 16.63 33.69
C ASN A 283 -4.74 15.83 32.92
N GLY A 284 -4.30 14.89 32.10
CA GLY A 284 -5.16 13.99 31.32
C GLY A 284 -4.93 14.10 29.81
N TYR A 285 -5.87 13.54 29.04
CA TYR A 285 -5.76 13.43 27.58
C TYR A 285 -6.46 14.58 26.86
N TYR A 286 -5.78 15.11 25.85
CA TYR A 286 -6.23 16.21 25.01
C TYR A 286 -6.36 15.70 23.58
N GLU A 287 -7.54 15.90 22.99
CA GLU A 287 -7.84 15.48 21.63
C GLU A 287 -7.87 16.68 20.69
N TYR A 288 -7.53 16.46 19.42
CA TYR A 288 -7.67 17.48 18.39
C TYR A 288 -9.14 17.88 18.21
N ASP A 289 -9.41 19.18 18.24
CA ASP A 289 -10.73 19.76 17.99
C ASP A 289 -10.78 20.39 16.59
N ARG A 290 -9.88 21.36 16.33
CA ARG A 290 -9.87 22.14 15.07
C ARG A 290 -8.53 22.80 14.81
N MET A 291 -8.40 23.45 13.66
CA MET A 291 -7.29 24.38 13.41
C MET A 291 -7.56 25.74 14.06
N TRP A 292 -6.56 26.28 14.75
CA TRP A 292 -6.56 27.58 15.41
C TRP A 292 -5.28 28.36 15.04
N LYS A 293 -5.44 29.56 14.47
CA LYS A 293 -4.32 30.44 14.06
C LYS A 293 -3.22 29.72 13.25
N GLY A 294 -3.61 28.81 12.35
CA GLY A 294 -2.70 28.06 11.46
C GLY A 294 -2.04 26.82 12.07
N LYS A 295 -2.36 26.44 13.31
CA LYS A 295 -1.88 25.23 13.98
C LYS A 295 -3.05 24.44 14.57
N PRO A 296 -2.90 23.15 14.93
CA PRO A 296 -3.97 22.42 15.61
C PRO A 296 -4.24 22.93 17.03
N LEU A 297 -5.51 22.89 17.41
CA LEU A 297 -6.03 23.09 18.77
C LEU A 297 -6.31 21.71 19.37
N PHE A 298 -5.82 21.45 20.58
CA PHE A 298 -6.17 20.24 21.33
C PHE A 298 -6.90 20.62 22.61
N VAL A 299 -7.95 19.90 22.96
CA VAL A 299 -8.88 20.28 24.02
C VAL A 299 -9.17 19.06 24.91
N ASN A 300 -9.27 19.33 26.21
CA ASN A 300 -9.76 18.45 27.24
C ASN A 300 -10.91 19.18 27.95
N LYS A 301 -11.76 18.47 28.69
CA LYS A 301 -12.89 19.04 29.46
C LYS A 301 -12.51 20.21 30.39
N LYS A 302 -11.22 20.35 30.74
CA LYS A 302 -10.70 21.34 31.70
C LYS A 302 -9.51 22.17 31.19
N GLY A 303 -9.04 21.98 29.96
CA GLY A 303 -7.86 22.68 29.46
C GLY A 303 -7.74 22.66 27.94
N VAL A 304 -6.86 23.53 27.41
CA VAL A 304 -6.64 23.70 25.97
C VAL A 304 -5.15 23.90 25.63
N PHE A 305 -4.64 23.14 24.66
CA PHE A 305 -3.40 23.46 23.95
C PHE A 305 -3.71 24.28 22.70
N HIS A 306 -3.01 25.38 22.54
CA HIS A 306 -3.16 26.24 21.39
C HIS A 306 -1.86 26.93 20.99
N TRP A 307 -1.84 27.45 19.76
CA TRP A 307 -0.73 28.23 19.25
C TRP A 307 -0.92 29.73 19.49
N VAL A 308 0.14 30.37 19.96
CA VAL A 308 0.22 31.82 20.19
C VAL A 308 1.27 32.41 19.24
N PRO A 309 0.86 33.00 18.09
CA PRO A 309 1.81 33.47 17.07
C PRO A 309 2.56 34.77 17.43
N ASN A 310 2.14 35.49 18.47
CA ASN A 310 2.55 36.89 18.70
C ASN A 310 3.92 37.07 19.40
N ARG A 311 4.76 36.02 19.50
CA ARG A 311 6.11 36.09 20.11
C ARG A 311 7.08 35.18 19.38
N ASP A 312 8.21 35.70 18.91
CA ASP A 312 9.42 34.95 18.52
C ASP A 312 9.20 33.73 17.59
N GLY A 313 8.40 33.91 16.53
CA GLY A 313 8.04 32.83 15.59
C GLY A 313 6.88 31.94 16.04
N GLY A 314 6.35 32.20 17.24
CA GLY A 314 5.18 31.60 17.88
C GLY A 314 5.55 30.52 18.90
N VAL A 315 4.68 30.36 19.91
CA VAL A 315 4.84 29.35 20.97
C VAL A 315 3.59 28.49 21.12
N TRP A 316 3.78 27.27 21.60
CA TRP A 316 2.71 26.43 22.11
C TRP A 316 2.36 26.83 23.54
N ALA A 317 1.08 26.90 23.85
CA ALA A 317 0.56 27.35 25.13
C ALA A 317 -0.45 26.36 25.70
N LEU A 318 -0.38 26.10 27.00
CA LEU A 318 -1.36 25.33 27.78
C LEU A 318 -2.16 26.28 28.66
N GLY A 319 -3.47 26.37 28.40
CA GLY A 319 -4.43 27.16 29.17
C GLY A 319 -5.46 26.29 29.89
N ARG A 320 -6.09 26.86 30.92
CA ARG A 320 -7.23 26.25 31.63
C ARG A 320 -8.54 26.58 30.89
N GLY A 321 -9.54 25.69 30.99
CA GLY A 321 -10.79 25.80 30.25
C GLY A 321 -10.70 25.31 28.81
N THR A 322 -11.81 25.35 28.08
CA THR A 322 -11.92 24.82 26.70
C THR A 322 -11.69 25.88 25.61
N THR A 323 -11.51 27.15 26.00
CA THR A 323 -11.36 28.31 25.11
C THR A 323 -9.91 28.82 25.11
N PRO A 324 -9.27 29.05 23.95
CA PRO A 324 -7.94 29.64 23.86
C PRO A 324 -7.98 31.14 24.20
N GLU A 325 -7.95 31.45 25.49
CA GLU A 325 -7.97 32.79 26.08
C GLU A 325 -6.55 33.36 26.32
N PRO A 326 -6.40 34.70 26.50
CA PRO A 326 -5.10 35.36 26.52
C PRO A 326 -4.21 35.07 27.75
N GLY A 327 -4.67 34.28 28.72
CA GLY A 327 -3.87 33.77 29.83
C GLY A 327 -3.52 32.29 29.64
N TYR A 328 -2.24 31.95 29.62
CA TYR A 328 -1.76 30.57 29.57
C TYR A 328 -0.73 30.33 30.66
N SER A 329 -0.81 29.19 31.33
CA SER A 329 0.00 28.92 32.54
C SER A 329 1.37 28.36 32.20
N PHE A 330 1.49 27.71 31.04
CA PHE A 330 2.76 27.16 30.52
C PHE A 330 2.88 27.44 29.02
N SER A 331 4.10 27.69 28.55
CA SER A 331 4.40 27.74 27.13
C SER A 331 5.75 27.14 26.79
N GLN A 332 5.88 26.62 25.57
CA GLN A 332 7.12 26.09 25.01
C GLN A 332 7.23 26.45 23.52
N SER A 333 8.42 26.88 23.08
CA SER A 333 8.75 27.05 21.66
C SER A 333 8.53 25.74 20.89
N PRO A 334 8.14 25.79 19.61
CA PRO A 334 8.00 24.59 18.78
C PRO A 334 9.31 23.80 18.70
N ASP A 335 9.19 22.48 18.59
CA ASP A 335 10.30 21.64 18.12
C ASP A 335 10.60 22.01 16.65
N PRO A 336 11.84 22.42 16.29
CA PRO A 336 12.20 22.66 14.89
C PRO A 336 12.01 21.45 13.98
N ALA A 337 12.08 20.22 14.51
CA ALA A 337 11.84 18.98 13.77
C ALA A 337 10.34 18.70 13.56
N ASN A 338 9.45 19.25 14.39
CA ASN A 338 8.01 19.14 14.21
C ASN A 338 7.26 20.37 14.74
N PRO A 339 7.29 21.51 14.01
CA PRO A 339 6.63 22.74 14.45
C PRO A 339 5.10 22.68 14.32
N LYS A 340 4.50 21.55 13.94
CA LYS A 340 3.06 21.37 13.74
C LYS A 340 2.34 20.80 14.95
N LEU A 341 3.07 20.16 15.87
CA LEU A 341 2.57 19.71 17.16
C LEU A 341 3.28 20.48 18.28
N PRO A 342 2.72 20.53 19.49
CA PRO A 342 3.49 20.87 20.67
C PRO A 342 4.72 19.96 20.81
N PRO A 343 5.84 20.44 21.39
CA PRO A 343 6.99 19.59 21.69
C PRO A 343 6.64 18.58 22.80
N ALA A 344 7.12 17.34 22.67
CA ALA A 344 6.99 16.31 23.70
C ALA A 344 8.02 16.52 24.85
N GLY A 345 7.79 15.84 25.97
CA GLY A 345 8.65 15.87 27.15
C GLY A 345 8.27 16.95 28.16
N LEU A 346 9.20 17.23 29.07
CA LEU A 346 9.00 18.16 30.19
C LEU A 346 9.18 19.62 29.74
N TRP A 347 8.09 20.40 29.76
CA TRP A 347 8.08 21.80 29.33
C TRP A 347 8.76 22.72 30.32
N LYS A 348 10.08 22.90 30.21
CA LYS A 348 10.88 23.72 31.12
C LYS A 348 11.28 25.07 30.52
N HIS A 349 11.32 26.09 31.39
CA HIS A 349 12.10 27.32 31.23
C HIS A 349 11.73 28.29 30.10
N GLN A 350 10.44 28.63 29.91
CA GLN A 350 10.07 29.81 29.11
C GLN A 350 9.12 30.81 29.78
N ARG A 351 8.11 30.33 30.52
CA ARG A 351 7.39 31.05 31.58
C ARG A 351 6.51 30.06 32.33
N CYS A 352 6.55 30.10 33.65
CA CYS A 352 5.44 29.74 34.51
C CYS A 352 5.02 31.06 35.16
N GLU A 353 3.76 31.48 35.03
CA GLU A 353 3.34 32.78 35.59
C GLU A 353 3.10 32.73 37.11
N THR A 354 3.36 31.59 37.75
CA THR A 354 3.27 31.36 39.20
C THR A 354 4.42 30.47 39.68
N ASP A 355 5.23 30.96 40.63
CA ASP A 355 6.48 30.32 41.09
C ASP A 355 6.31 29.02 41.92
N GLN A 356 5.12 28.42 41.94
CA GLN A 356 4.77 27.27 42.80
C GLN A 356 4.28 26.02 42.04
N LEU A 357 4.27 26.04 40.70
CA LEU A 357 3.79 24.92 39.90
C LEU A 357 4.91 24.03 39.37
N ASN A 358 4.66 22.72 39.37
CA ASN A 358 5.48 21.78 38.61
C ASN A 358 5.18 21.92 37.12
N TYR A 359 6.23 21.85 36.31
CA TYR A 359 6.13 21.89 34.85
C TYR A 359 5.41 20.66 34.28
N PRO A 360 4.51 20.81 33.29
CA PRO A 360 3.84 19.69 32.66
C PRO A 360 4.82 18.84 31.85
N HIS A 361 4.65 17.53 31.93
CA HIS A 361 5.25 16.55 31.04
C HIS A 361 4.23 16.17 29.97
N LEU A 362 4.54 16.44 28.70
CA LEU A 362 3.72 16.04 27.57
C LEU A 362 4.20 14.71 27.00
N ASN A 363 3.30 13.77 26.86
CA ASN A 363 3.50 12.54 26.10
C ASN A 363 2.57 12.58 24.87
N ILE A 364 3.16 12.56 23.67
CA ILE A 364 2.42 12.70 22.41
C ILE A 364 2.26 11.32 21.82
N VAL A 365 1.02 10.83 21.79
CA VAL A 365 0.70 9.46 21.39
C VAL A 365 -0.12 9.49 20.11
N SER A 366 0.29 8.66 19.16
CA SER A 366 -0.50 8.37 17.96
C SER A 366 -1.70 7.50 18.34
N LYS A 367 -2.92 7.94 17.99
CA LYS A 367 -4.15 7.15 18.17
C LYS A 367 -4.07 5.83 17.39
N ILE A 368 -3.34 5.81 16.27
CA ILE A 368 -3.06 4.61 15.48
C ILE A 368 -2.26 3.61 16.31
N ASP A 369 -1.21 4.06 17.02
CA ASP A 369 -0.30 3.19 17.75
C ASP A 369 -1.00 2.52 18.95
N LYS A 370 -1.89 3.26 19.64
CA LYS A 370 -2.79 2.69 20.66
C LYS A 370 -3.75 1.64 20.08
N MET A 371 -4.27 1.85 18.87
CA MET A 371 -5.23 0.92 18.24
C MET A 371 -4.58 -0.20 17.43
N LEU A 372 -3.28 -0.11 17.11
CA LEU A 372 -2.61 -1.03 16.19
C LEU A 372 -2.74 -2.52 16.59
N PRO A 373 -2.65 -2.92 17.89
CA PRO A 373 -2.90 -4.29 18.30
C PRO A 373 -4.33 -4.75 17.95
N HIS A 374 -5.34 -3.93 18.25
CA HIS A 374 -6.74 -4.23 17.94
C HIS A 374 -7.02 -4.31 16.43
N ILE A 375 -6.34 -3.47 15.64
CA ILE A 375 -6.42 -3.48 14.18
C ILE A 375 -5.78 -4.76 13.62
N GLN A 376 -4.62 -5.18 14.14
CA GLN A 376 -3.94 -6.41 13.74
C GLN A 376 -4.74 -7.67 14.10
N ASP A 377 -5.47 -7.66 15.22
CA ASP A 377 -6.38 -8.71 15.66
C ASP A 377 -7.75 -8.68 14.95
N THR A 378 -7.99 -7.75 14.02
CA THR A 378 -9.23 -7.65 13.23
C THR A 378 -9.07 -8.23 11.83
N ALA A 379 -10.04 -9.03 11.41
CA ALA A 379 -10.26 -9.50 10.06
C ALA A 379 -11.60 -8.97 9.54
N ILE A 380 -11.61 -8.50 8.29
CA ILE A 380 -12.75 -7.85 7.67
C ILE A 380 -13.31 -8.79 6.60
N GLU A 381 -14.49 -9.35 6.85
CA GLU A 381 -15.19 -10.19 5.91
C GLU A 381 -16.00 -9.31 4.95
N ILE A 382 -15.73 -9.43 3.65
CA ILE A 382 -16.44 -8.72 2.59
C ILE A 382 -17.24 -9.73 1.77
N SER A 383 -18.52 -9.44 1.59
CA SER A 383 -19.48 -10.30 0.90
C SER A 383 -20.44 -9.48 0.04
N GLY A 384 -21.26 -10.14 -0.79
CA GLY A 384 -22.31 -9.50 -1.59
C GLY A 384 -21.84 -8.85 -2.90
N CYS A 385 -20.54 -8.69 -3.12
CA CYS A 385 -19.99 -8.26 -4.41
C CYS A 385 -20.23 -9.30 -5.51
N THR A 386 -20.49 -8.86 -6.75
CA THR A 386 -20.47 -9.74 -7.94
C THR A 386 -19.09 -9.77 -8.61
N LEU A 387 -18.20 -8.83 -8.28
CA LEU A 387 -16.79 -8.90 -8.61
C LEU A 387 -16.13 -10.06 -7.83
N LEU A 388 -15.67 -11.08 -8.55
CA LEU A 388 -15.07 -12.31 -7.98
C LEU A 388 -13.98 -12.02 -6.94
N ASP A 389 -13.11 -11.03 -7.22
CA ASP A 389 -11.96 -10.67 -6.37
C ASP A 389 -12.29 -9.68 -5.24
N CYS A 390 -13.52 -9.17 -5.15
CA CYS A 390 -13.95 -8.28 -4.05
C CYS A 390 -14.33 -9.05 -2.77
N ASN A 391 -14.90 -10.25 -2.91
CA ASN A 391 -15.33 -11.01 -1.73
C ASN A 391 -14.12 -11.69 -1.06
N GLY A 392 -14.21 -11.90 0.25
CA GLY A 392 -13.21 -12.64 1.03
C GLY A 392 -12.96 -12.05 2.41
N THR A 393 -12.06 -12.68 3.15
CA THR A 393 -11.48 -12.13 4.38
C THR A 393 -10.30 -11.24 4.03
N TYR A 394 -10.31 -10.00 4.54
CA TYR A 394 -9.25 -9.01 4.44
C TYR A 394 -8.55 -8.87 5.79
N GLU A 395 -7.23 -8.85 5.79
CA GLU A 395 -6.43 -8.72 7.01
C GLU A 395 -5.49 -7.53 6.92
N TYR A 396 -5.17 -6.93 8.08
CA TYR A 396 -4.19 -5.86 8.17
C TYR A 396 -2.84 -6.30 7.57
N ASP A 397 -2.33 -5.49 6.65
CA ASP A 397 -1.01 -5.63 6.02
C ASP A 397 -0.04 -4.60 6.63
N ARG A 398 -0.34 -3.32 6.44
CA ARG A 398 0.52 -2.19 6.85
C ARG A 398 -0.26 -0.89 6.98
N LEU A 399 0.43 0.18 7.37
CA LEU A 399 -0.11 1.53 7.26
C LEU A 399 0.07 2.08 5.83
N HIS A 400 -0.98 2.65 5.26
CA HIS A 400 -0.97 3.39 4.00
C HIS A 400 -1.51 4.81 4.24
N LYS A 401 -0.74 5.83 3.88
CA LYS A 401 -1.10 7.26 4.07
C LYS A 401 -1.53 7.60 5.52
N GLY A 402 -0.97 6.90 6.51
CA GLY A 402 -1.27 7.09 7.94
C GLY A 402 -2.55 6.41 8.45
N ARG A 403 -3.12 5.46 7.71
CA ARG A 403 -4.28 4.64 8.14
C ARG A 403 -4.03 3.16 7.82
N PRO A 404 -4.75 2.23 8.46
CA PRO A 404 -4.66 0.81 8.12
C PRO A 404 -4.97 0.52 6.65
N LEU A 405 -4.19 -0.39 6.05
CA LEU A 405 -4.47 -1.02 4.77
C LEU A 405 -4.67 -2.52 5.02
N PHE A 406 -5.74 -3.06 4.45
CA PHE A 406 -6.09 -4.47 4.57
C PHE A 406 -6.05 -5.14 3.20
N VAL A 407 -5.43 -6.31 3.11
CA VAL A 407 -5.33 -7.11 1.87
C VAL A 407 -6.19 -8.37 1.97
N ASN A 408 -6.78 -8.78 0.85
CA ASN A 408 -7.58 -10.01 0.80
C ASN A 408 -6.67 -11.23 0.92
N VAL A 409 -6.82 -12.01 2.00
CA VAL A 409 -6.03 -13.23 2.26
C VAL A 409 -6.66 -14.49 1.64
N SER A 410 -7.83 -14.37 1.02
CA SER A 410 -8.62 -15.50 0.51
C SER A 410 -8.19 -15.97 -0.90
N GLY A 411 -7.01 -15.56 -1.36
CA GLY A 411 -6.46 -15.88 -2.68
C GLY A 411 -6.86 -14.92 -3.81
N SER A 412 -7.73 -13.95 -3.55
CA SER A 412 -8.23 -12.95 -4.52
C SER A 412 -7.45 -11.63 -4.51
N LYS A 413 -7.52 -10.89 -5.62
CA LYS A 413 -6.81 -9.62 -5.80
C LYS A 413 -7.58 -8.43 -5.22
N GLY A 414 -7.57 -8.28 -3.89
CA GLY A 414 -8.30 -7.23 -3.19
C GLY A 414 -7.47 -6.40 -2.20
N VAL A 415 -7.71 -5.08 -2.15
CA VAL A 415 -7.20 -4.17 -1.11
C VAL A 415 -8.28 -3.19 -0.62
N LEU A 416 -8.34 -2.98 0.69
CA LEU A 416 -9.20 -2.02 1.39
C LEU A 416 -8.33 -1.00 2.13
N PHE A 417 -8.51 0.28 1.86
CA PHE A 417 -7.57 1.32 2.26
C PHE A 417 -8.23 2.69 2.40
N TRP A 418 -7.49 3.65 2.97
CA TRP A 418 -7.95 5.02 3.20
C TRP A 418 -7.60 5.98 2.05
N LEU A 419 -8.56 6.83 1.67
CA LEU A 419 -8.40 7.97 0.78
C LEU A 419 -8.63 9.28 1.55
N PRO A 420 -7.56 9.99 1.99
CA PRO A 420 -7.70 11.21 2.79
C PRO A 420 -8.15 12.44 1.99
N ASN A 421 -8.02 12.44 0.67
CA ASN A 421 -8.20 13.64 -0.16
C ASN A 421 -9.65 13.87 -0.62
N ARG A 422 -10.66 13.25 0.03
CA ARG A 422 -12.07 13.31 -0.38
C ARG A 422 -12.99 13.37 0.83
N ASP A 423 -13.81 14.42 0.93
CA ASP A 423 -14.95 14.52 1.84
C ASP A 423 -14.63 14.25 3.34
N GLY A 424 -13.49 14.73 3.83
CA GLY A 424 -12.99 14.46 5.20
C GLY A 424 -12.28 13.10 5.35
N GLY A 425 -12.38 12.25 4.33
CA GLY A 425 -11.70 10.98 4.18
C GLY A 425 -12.68 9.81 4.01
N VAL A 426 -12.40 8.94 3.05
CA VAL A 426 -13.25 7.77 2.74
C VAL A 426 -12.44 6.48 2.76
N TRP A 427 -13.09 5.40 3.17
CA TRP A 427 -12.62 4.05 2.92
C TRP A 427 -12.91 3.66 1.48
N ALA A 428 -11.96 3.01 0.84
CA ALA A 428 -12.03 2.59 -0.56
C ALA A 428 -11.66 1.11 -0.69
N LEU A 429 -12.49 0.38 -1.43
CA LEU A 429 -12.30 -1.03 -1.75
C LEU A 429 -11.97 -1.17 -3.24
N ASN A 430 -10.79 -1.72 -3.52
CA ASN A 430 -10.38 -2.16 -4.84
C ASN A 430 -10.37 -3.69 -4.85
N GLY A 431 -11.36 -4.30 -5.51
CA GLY A 431 -11.48 -5.75 -5.67
C GLY A 431 -10.95 -6.23 -7.03
N LYS A 432 -9.88 -5.63 -7.54
CA LYS A 432 -9.22 -6.03 -8.81
C LYS A 432 -7.69 -6.08 -8.75
N CYS A 433 -7.06 -5.40 -7.79
CA CYS A 433 -5.61 -5.49 -7.58
C CYS A 433 -5.20 -5.11 -6.16
N PHE A 434 -3.94 -5.38 -5.80
CA PHE A 434 -3.35 -5.05 -4.50
C PHE A 434 -2.86 -3.59 -4.38
N LYS A 435 -2.92 -2.79 -5.46
CA LYS A 435 -2.43 -1.40 -5.48
C LYS A 435 -3.56 -0.42 -5.12
N PRO A 436 -3.47 0.32 -3.99
CA PRO A 436 -4.55 1.21 -3.57
C PRO A 436 -4.82 2.35 -4.56
N ASP A 437 -3.82 2.83 -5.28
CA ASP A 437 -3.97 3.98 -6.18
C ASP A 437 -4.32 3.61 -7.66
N ALA A 438 -4.55 2.33 -7.96
CA ALA A 438 -4.90 1.85 -9.32
C ALA A 438 -6.40 1.96 -9.68
N GLY A 439 -7.18 2.70 -8.87
CA GLY A 439 -8.65 2.80 -8.94
C GLY A 439 -9.35 2.03 -7.83
N TYR A 440 -10.66 2.19 -7.70
CA TYR A 440 -11.48 1.52 -6.68
C TYR A 440 -12.91 1.27 -7.18
N ASN A 441 -13.54 0.24 -6.63
CA ASN A 441 -14.86 -0.24 -7.05
C ASN A 441 -15.98 0.27 -6.13
N PHE A 442 -15.68 0.50 -4.85
CA PHE A 442 -16.63 0.97 -3.84
C PHE A 442 -15.92 1.90 -2.85
N THR A 443 -16.66 2.83 -2.27
CA THR A 443 -16.20 3.72 -1.21
C THR A 443 -17.28 3.92 -0.15
N GLN A 444 -16.86 4.28 1.06
CA GLN A 444 -17.77 4.56 2.16
C GLN A 444 -17.16 5.64 3.06
N LEU A 445 -17.97 6.63 3.47
CA LEU A 445 -17.58 7.60 4.50
C LEU A 445 -17.22 6.86 5.80
N ALA A 446 -16.17 7.32 6.48
CA ALA A 446 -15.82 6.80 7.79
C ALA A 446 -16.93 6.99 8.81
N ASP A 447 -17.02 6.06 9.75
CA ASP A 447 -17.73 6.27 11.01
C ASP A 447 -16.96 7.33 11.83
N PRO A 448 -17.58 8.47 12.21
CA PRO A 448 -16.94 9.49 13.04
C PRO A 448 -16.47 8.97 14.41
N GLU A 449 -17.12 7.94 14.95
CA GLU A 449 -16.71 7.30 16.21
C GLU A 449 -15.53 6.34 16.02
N LYS A 450 -15.29 5.87 14.79
CA LYS A 450 -14.25 4.87 14.45
C LYS A 450 -13.50 5.23 13.16
N PRO A 451 -12.90 6.43 13.03
CA PRO A 451 -12.30 6.90 11.79
C PRO A 451 -11.07 6.10 11.34
N LEU A 452 -10.52 5.28 12.25
CA LEU A 452 -9.40 4.36 12.02
C LEU A 452 -9.80 3.03 11.37
N MET A 453 -11.10 2.71 11.31
CA MET A 453 -11.63 1.45 10.76
C MET A 453 -12.68 1.71 9.67
N PRO A 454 -12.81 0.80 8.69
CA PRO A 454 -13.88 0.85 7.70
C PRO A 454 -15.24 0.61 8.35
N THR A 455 -16.23 1.36 7.87
CA THR A 455 -17.61 1.32 8.38
C THR A 455 -18.25 -0.04 8.14
N ASP A 456 -18.84 -0.60 9.20
CA ASP A 456 -19.47 -1.93 9.18
C ASP A 456 -20.83 -1.92 8.45
N GLY A 457 -21.25 -3.08 7.98
CA GLY A 457 -22.56 -3.28 7.35
C GLY A 457 -22.59 -3.05 5.84
N GLN A 458 -23.80 -2.83 5.32
CA GLN A 458 -24.05 -2.71 3.88
C GLN A 458 -23.61 -1.33 3.37
N TRP A 459 -22.51 -1.30 2.61
CA TRP A 459 -22.04 -0.09 1.95
C TRP A 459 -23.05 0.40 0.91
N ARG A 460 -22.98 1.69 0.57
CA ARG A 460 -23.91 2.38 -0.34
C ARG A 460 -23.17 3.23 -1.36
N TYR A 461 -23.82 3.51 -2.48
CA TYR A 461 -23.27 4.32 -3.57
C TYR A 461 -22.74 5.68 -3.11
N GLN A 462 -21.47 5.94 -3.45
CA GLN A 462 -20.86 7.27 -3.43
C GLN A 462 -20.51 7.73 -4.85
N ARG A 463 -20.31 9.04 -5.03
CA ARG A 463 -20.29 9.73 -6.33
C ARG A 463 -19.16 9.35 -7.33
N PHE A 464 -18.23 8.46 -6.96
CA PHE A 464 -16.92 8.37 -7.62
C PHE A 464 -16.43 6.95 -7.95
N GLU A 465 -17.34 5.98 -8.02
CA GLU A 465 -17.00 4.55 -7.99
C GLU A 465 -17.08 3.87 -9.36
N THR A 466 -16.21 2.87 -9.56
CA THR A 466 -16.27 1.98 -10.74
C THR A 466 -16.75 0.57 -10.33
N ASN A 467 -17.97 0.49 -9.79
CA ASN A 467 -18.57 -0.77 -9.34
C ASN A 467 -18.82 -1.78 -10.48
N ALA A 468 -18.81 -1.32 -11.75
CA ALA A 468 -19.02 -2.12 -12.96
C ALA A 468 -20.31 -2.95 -12.96
N GLY A 469 -21.38 -2.44 -12.33
CA GLY A 469 -22.65 -3.15 -12.18
C GLY A 469 -22.67 -4.17 -11.04
N SER A 470 -21.66 -4.18 -10.17
CA SER A 470 -21.68 -4.98 -8.94
C SER A 470 -22.59 -4.38 -7.90
N ASN A 471 -23.27 -5.27 -7.17
CA ASN A 471 -23.85 -4.96 -5.87
C ASN A 471 -22.77 -4.43 -4.91
N TYR A 472 -23.21 -3.62 -3.96
CA TYR A 472 -22.37 -3.06 -2.92
C TYR A 472 -21.91 -4.11 -1.92
N PRO A 473 -20.67 -4.02 -1.40
CA PRO A 473 -20.20 -4.94 -0.39
C PRO A 473 -20.99 -4.81 0.91
N LEU A 474 -21.34 -5.95 1.49
CA LEU A 474 -21.60 -6.10 2.92
C LEU A 474 -20.26 -6.34 3.60
N VAL A 475 -19.81 -5.34 4.36
CA VAL A 475 -18.60 -5.40 5.18
C VAL A 475 -18.98 -5.86 6.58
N LYS A 476 -18.18 -6.77 7.15
CA LYS A 476 -18.36 -7.30 8.50
C LYS A 476 -17.01 -7.42 9.20
N MET A 477 -16.80 -6.64 10.24
CA MET A 477 -15.63 -6.76 11.11
C MET A 477 -15.76 -7.99 12.02
N THR A 478 -14.68 -8.77 12.11
CA THR A 478 -14.58 -9.98 12.94
C THR A 478 -13.23 -10.00 13.65
N SER A 479 -13.17 -10.50 14.88
CA SER A 479 -11.88 -10.74 15.52
C SER A 479 -11.22 -11.99 14.93
N LYS A 480 -9.97 -11.88 14.46
CA LYS A 480 -9.14 -13.02 14.02
C LYS A 480 -9.10 -14.10 15.08
N MET A 481 -9.03 -13.68 16.34
CA MET A 481 -9.01 -14.56 17.50
C MET A 481 -10.27 -15.42 17.58
N GLN A 482 -11.46 -14.80 17.54
CA GLN A 482 -12.73 -15.52 17.63
C GLN A 482 -12.91 -16.55 16.50
N LYS A 483 -12.48 -16.22 15.28
CA LYS A 483 -12.54 -17.13 14.13
C LYS A 483 -11.57 -18.31 14.28
N ALA A 484 -10.37 -18.08 14.80
CA ALA A 484 -9.37 -19.12 15.04
C ALA A 484 -9.65 -19.97 16.30
N THR A 485 -10.36 -19.47 17.31
CA THR A 485 -10.60 -20.19 18.57
C THR A 485 -11.92 -20.96 18.60
N ALA A 486 -12.95 -20.51 17.89
CA ALA A 486 -14.23 -21.23 17.79
C ALA A 486 -14.07 -22.63 17.16
N GLU A 487 -13.04 -22.83 16.34
CA GLU A 487 -12.78 -24.10 15.64
C GLU A 487 -11.71 -24.98 16.31
N VAL A 488 -11.15 -24.59 17.46
CA VAL A 488 -10.03 -25.31 18.10
C VAL A 488 -10.37 -25.75 19.53
N SER A 489 -10.35 -27.06 19.75
CA SER A 489 -10.27 -27.64 21.09
C SER A 489 -8.85 -28.12 21.39
N VAL A 490 -8.43 -28.06 22.65
CA VAL A 490 -7.08 -28.42 23.09
C VAL A 490 -7.18 -29.64 24.01
N SER A 491 -6.49 -30.73 23.68
CA SER A 491 -6.47 -31.94 24.50
C SER A 491 -5.16 -32.00 25.26
N VAL A 492 -5.22 -32.07 26.59
CA VAL A 492 -4.05 -32.19 27.47
C VAL A 492 -4.06 -33.58 28.10
N SER A 493 -2.91 -34.26 28.06
CA SER A 493 -2.68 -35.57 28.65
C SER A 493 -1.30 -35.61 29.33
N GLY A 494 -1.03 -36.65 30.12
CA GLY A 494 0.28 -36.85 30.76
C GLY A 494 0.49 -36.12 32.10
N CYS A 495 -0.44 -35.25 32.55
CA CYS A 495 -0.34 -34.66 33.88
C CYS A 495 -0.47 -35.74 34.97
N THR A 496 0.45 -35.79 35.95
CA THR A 496 0.43 -36.76 37.07
C THR A 496 0.35 -36.08 38.44
N GLY A 497 0.13 -36.86 39.49
CA GLY A 497 0.15 -36.38 40.89
C GLY A 497 -0.91 -35.32 41.18
N GLU A 498 -0.56 -34.30 41.97
CA GLU A 498 -1.46 -33.18 42.31
C GLU A 498 -1.92 -32.38 41.07
N PHE A 499 -1.19 -32.46 39.96
CA PHE A 499 -1.51 -31.78 38.71
C PHE A 499 -2.38 -32.61 37.77
N ALA A 500 -2.76 -33.85 38.14
CA ALA A 500 -3.59 -34.71 37.29
C ALA A 500 -4.93 -34.06 36.86
N GLY A 501 -5.37 -33.01 37.56
CA GLY A 501 -6.48 -32.13 37.18
C GLY A 501 -6.35 -31.48 35.80
N CYS A 502 -5.13 -31.23 35.28
CA CYS A 502 -4.97 -30.67 33.93
C CYS A 502 -5.18 -31.66 32.77
N ASN A 503 -5.40 -32.95 33.02
CA ASN A 503 -5.79 -33.84 31.94
C ASN A 503 -7.25 -33.58 31.52
N GLY A 504 -7.51 -33.45 30.21
CA GLY A 504 -8.85 -33.26 29.68
C GLY A 504 -8.90 -32.67 28.28
N ASN A 505 -10.11 -32.52 27.74
CA ASN A 505 -10.34 -31.62 26.61
C ASN A 505 -10.63 -30.22 27.16
N TYR A 506 -10.12 -29.22 26.48
CA TYR A 506 -10.31 -27.82 26.77
C TYR A 506 -10.98 -27.15 25.57
N GLN A 507 -11.95 -26.28 25.84
CA GLN A 507 -12.61 -25.46 24.84
C GLN A 507 -12.33 -23.99 25.11
N PHE A 508 -12.37 -23.18 24.05
CA PHE A 508 -12.26 -21.73 24.18
C PHE A 508 -13.39 -21.19 25.06
N ASP A 509 -13.02 -20.37 26.03
CA ASP A 509 -13.96 -19.67 26.92
C ASP A 509 -14.02 -18.17 26.56
N ARG A 510 -12.86 -17.50 26.62
CA ARG A 510 -12.75 -16.05 26.37
C ARG A 510 -11.35 -15.64 25.94
N VAL A 511 -11.17 -14.36 25.62
CA VAL A 511 -9.84 -13.76 25.43
C VAL A 511 -9.32 -13.27 26.80
N HIS A 512 -8.03 -13.50 27.05
CA HIS A 512 -7.32 -13.09 28.26
C HIS A 512 -5.91 -12.60 27.88
N ASN A 513 -5.52 -11.40 28.28
CA ASN A 513 -4.23 -10.77 27.92
C ASN A 513 -3.93 -10.80 26.40
N GLY A 514 -4.93 -10.51 25.56
CA GLY A 514 -4.78 -10.50 24.10
C GLY A 514 -4.56 -11.88 23.46
N LYS A 515 -4.76 -12.98 24.20
CA LYS A 515 -4.64 -14.36 23.71
C LYS A 515 -5.82 -15.23 24.15
N PRO A 516 -6.07 -16.36 23.50
CA PRO A 516 -7.16 -17.26 23.87
C PRO A 516 -6.98 -17.86 25.27
N LEU A 517 -8.07 -17.94 26.04
CA LEU A 517 -8.17 -18.71 27.27
C LEU A 517 -9.07 -19.92 27.02
N PHE A 518 -8.61 -21.10 27.43
CA PHE A 518 -9.35 -22.35 27.30
C PHE A 518 -9.64 -22.95 28.68
N LEU A 519 -10.85 -23.44 28.89
CA LEU A 519 -11.27 -24.14 30.12
C LEU A 519 -11.44 -25.64 29.87
N ASN A 520 -11.03 -26.46 30.83
CA ASN A 520 -11.23 -27.91 30.78
C ASN A 520 -12.74 -28.22 30.86
N VAL A 521 -13.31 -28.79 29.80
CA VAL A 521 -14.75 -29.09 29.76
C VAL A 521 -15.11 -30.42 30.43
N ASN A 522 -14.12 -31.29 30.65
CA ASN A 522 -14.34 -32.60 31.26
C ASN A 522 -14.21 -32.58 32.80
N ARG A 523 -13.70 -31.48 33.39
CA ARG A 523 -13.37 -31.37 34.82
C ARG A 523 -13.55 -29.95 35.30
N SER A 524 -14.05 -29.75 36.53
CA SER A 524 -14.23 -28.43 37.16
C SER A 524 -12.94 -27.68 37.53
N LYS A 525 -11.80 -28.08 36.96
CA LYS A 525 -10.45 -27.54 37.18
C LYS A 525 -9.62 -27.73 35.91
N GLY A 526 -8.75 -26.76 35.61
CA GLY A 526 -7.94 -26.73 34.41
C GLY A 526 -8.23 -25.49 33.57
N VAL A 527 -7.23 -24.63 33.41
CA VAL A 527 -7.23 -23.49 32.49
C VAL A 527 -5.93 -23.46 31.67
N ILE A 528 -6.02 -23.14 30.38
CA ILE A 528 -4.87 -22.81 29.52
C ILE A 528 -4.98 -21.34 29.14
N TYR A 529 -3.95 -20.55 29.39
CA TYR A 529 -3.97 -19.10 29.21
C TYR A 529 -2.59 -18.55 28.84
N TRP A 530 -2.56 -17.28 28.42
CA TRP A 530 -1.34 -16.56 28.13
C TRP A 530 -0.90 -15.70 29.31
N CYS A 531 0.37 -15.84 29.68
CA CYS A 531 1.04 -15.01 30.66
C CYS A 531 2.05 -14.09 29.94
N PRO A 532 1.74 -12.80 29.73
CA PRO A 532 2.69 -11.86 29.15
C PRO A 532 3.90 -11.68 30.08
N ASP A 533 5.10 -11.59 29.50
CA ASP A 533 6.35 -11.34 30.22
C ASP A 533 7.27 -10.40 29.41
N ARG A 534 8.42 -10.04 29.97
CA ARG A 534 9.41 -9.15 29.33
C ARG A 534 10.07 -9.70 28.05
N TYR A 535 9.77 -10.94 27.67
CA TYR A 535 10.28 -11.63 26.48
C TYR A 535 9.18 -11.92 25.46
N GLY A 536 7.99 -11.33 25.64
CA GLY A 536 6.83 -11.48 24.76
C GLY A 536 5.70 -12.33 25.36
N GLY A 537 5.97 -13.15 26.38
CA GLY A 537 5.00 -14.01 27.06
C GLY A 537 5.13 -15.51 26.80
N VAL A 538 4.47 -16.29 27.65
CA VAL A 538 4.43 -17.76 27.61
C VAL A 538 2.99 -18.28 27.69
N TRP A 539 2.78 -19.47 27.13
CA TRP A 539 1.57 -20.26 27.37
C TRP A 539 1.69 -20.96 28.72
N ALA A 540 0.61 -20.99 29.49
CA ALA A 540 0.54 -21.58 30.82
C ALA A 540 -0.68 -22.49 30.98
N ILE A 541 -0.53 -23.58 31.73
CA ILE A 541 -1.62 -24.48 32.15
C ILE A 541 -1.74 -24.42 33.67
N GLY A 542 -2.87 -23.96 34.20
CA GLY A 542 -3.19 -24.01 35.63
C GLY A 542 -4.04 -25.25 35.95
N ALA A 543 -3.53 -26.19 36.75
CA ALA A 543 -4.24 -27.42 37.10
C ALA A 543 -5.14 -27.30 38.34
N LYS A 544 -4.91 -26.28 39.19
CA LYS A 544 -5.51 -26.18 40.54
C LYS A 544 -6.87 -25.47 40.58
N GLY A 545 -7.25 -24.73 39.53
CA GLY A 545 -8.53 -24.03 39.43
C GLY A 545 -8.94 -23.73 37.98
N VAL A 546 -9.94 -22.84 37.83
CA VAL A 546 -10.43 -22.33 36.52
C VAL A 546 -10.07 -20.86 36.27
N SER A 547 -9.47 -20.17 37.25
CA SER A 547 -8.88 -18.82 37.07
C SER A 547 -7.37 -18.93 36.80
N PRO A 548 -6.82 -18.14 35.87
CA PRO A 548 -5.37 -17.94 35.71
C PRO A 548 -4.64 -17.56 37.02
N GLU A 549 -5.34 -16.91 37.95
CA GLU A 549 -4.81 -16.46 39.25
C GLU A 549 -4.55 -17.62 40.23
N ALA A 550 -5.09 -18.81 39.97
CA ALA A 550 -4.88 -20.01 40.79
C ALA A 550 -3.48 -20.63 40.64
N GLY A 551 -2.60 -19.99 39.85
CA GLY A 551 -1.21 -20.39 39.61
C GLY A 551 -1.03 -21.30 38.38
N SER A 552 0.06 -21.08 37.66
CA SER A 552 0.53 -21.96 36.59
C SER A 552 1.13 -23.24 37.17
N SER A 553 0.87 -24.37 36.52
CA SER A 553 1.43 -25.69 36.84
C SER A 553 2.45 -26.16 35.80
N PHE A 554 2.29 -25.70 34.56
CA PHE A 554 3.18 -25.94 33.41
C PHE A 554 3.21 -24.72 32.49
N THR A 555 4.36 -24.45 31.86
CA THR A 555 4.58 -23.33 30.93
C THR A 555 5.33 -23.76 29.68
N GLN A 556 5.16 -23.00 28.58
CA GLN A 556 5.80 -23.26 27.29
C GLN A 556 5.88 -21.97 26.46
N LEU A 557 7.05 -21.67 25.90
CA LEU A 557 7.26 -20.60 24.92
C LEU A 557 6.47 -20.90 23.62
N PRO A 558 5.93 -19.86 22.96
CA PRO A 558 5.26 -20.04 21.68
C PRO A 558 6.26 -20.50 20.61
N ARG A 559 5.87 -21.48 19.79
CA ARG A 559 6.62 -21.81 18.57
C ARG A 559 6.21 -20.84 17.46
N GLY A 560 7.01 -19.79 17.28
CA GLY A 560 6.72 -18.69 16.35
C GLY A 560 5.62 -17.74 16.85
N LEU A 561 5.07 -16.90 15.95
CA LEU A 561 4.02 -15.91 16.26
C LEU A 561 2.61 -16.53 16.46
N SER A 562 2.52 -17.74 17.00
CA SER A 562 1.26 -18.47 17.15
C SER A 562 0.29 -17.76 18.09
N ALA A 563 -0.95 -17.57 17.66
CA ALA A 563 -2.06 -17.13 18.50
C ALA A 563 -2.65 -18.26 19.37
N LEU A 564 -2.17 -19.50 19.22
CA LEU A 564 -2.64 -20.70 19.92
C LEU A 564 -1.49 -21.38 20.69
N PRO A 565 -1.78 -22.14 21.77
CA PRO A 565 -0.79 -22.94 22.48
C PRO A 565 -0.11 -23.94 21.53
N SER A 566 1.21 -24.13 21.68
CA SER A 566 1.97 -25.07 20.85
C SER A 566 1.58 -26.52 21.16
N GLY A 567 1.32 -27.30 20.11
CA GLY A 567 1.15 -28.75 20.23
C GLY A 567 2.49 -29.47 20.43
N GLY A 568 2.43 -30.63 21.10
CA GLY A 568 3.59 -31.46 21.44
C GLY A 568 3.68 -31.71 22.96
N GLN A 569 4.73 -32.41 23.36
CA GLN A 569 5.12 -32.48 24.77
C GLN A 569 5.72 -31.13 25.18
N TRP A 570 5.12 -30.50 26.19
CA TRP A 570 5.66 -29.26 26.75
C TRP A 570 6.91 -29.56 27.57
N GLN A 571 7.79 -28.57 27.75
CA GLN A 571 9.02 -28.70 28.53
C GLN A 571 9.10 -27.55 29.53
N CYS A 572 9.64 -27.79 30.73
CA CYS A 572 9.94 -26.70 31.66
C CYS A 572 11.01 -25.80 31.04
N GLU A 573 10.62 -24.59 30.70
CA GLU A 573 11.53 -23.58 30.20
C GLU A 573 11.85 -22.53 31.28
N ARG A 574 10.92 -22.16 32.18
CA ARG A 574 11.14 -21.14 33.22
C ARG A 574 10.29 -21.32 34.50
N TRP A 575 10.94 -21.20 35.66
CA TRP A 575 10.37 -21.01 37.02
C TRP A 575 9.59 -22.17 37.68
N GLU A 576 9.63 -23.40 37.15
CA GLU A 576 8.94 -24.54 37.77
C GLU A 576 9.89 -25.48 38.54
N THR A 577 9.48 -25.91 39.73
CA THR A 577 10.24 -26.82 40.62
C THR A 577 9.78 -28.28 40.55
N ASN A 578 9.01 -28.64 39.51
CA ASN A 578 8.31 -29.93 39.42
C ASN A 578 9.13 -31.03 38.73
N ASN A 579 9.41 -32.12 39.45
CA ASN A 579 9.93 -33.38 38.91
C ASN A 579 8.83 -34.27 38.27
N GLY A 580 7.75 -33.66 37.77
CA GLY A 580 6.59 -34.37 37.22
C GLY A 580 6.75 -34.75 35.74
N VAL A 581 5.88 -35.65 35.26
CA VAL A 581 5.76 -35.90 33.82
C VAL A 581 5.08 -34.69 33.16
N TYR A 582 5.75 -34.09 32.18
CA TYR A 582 5.23 -32.92 31.47
C TYR A 582 3.99 -33.25 30.62
N PRO A 583 3.02 -32.31 30.52
CA PRO A 583 1.84 -32.52 29.71
C PRO A 583 2.17 -32.62 28.21
N ALA A 584 1.50 -33.55 27.54
CA ALA A 584 1.38 -33.59 26.09
C ALA A 584 0.11 -32.85 25.67
N VAL A 585 0.27 -31.84 24.83
CA VAL A 585 -0.80 -30.96 24.35
C VAL A 585 -1.07 -31.23 22.87
N THR A 586 -2.32 -31.54 22.52
CA THR A 586 -2.76 -31.81 21.15
C THR A 586 -3.83 -30.81 20.75
N LEU A 587 -3.58 -30.03 19.70
CA LEU A 587 -4.59 -29.18 19.08
C LEU A 587 -5.50 -30.03 18.19
N LYS A 588 -6.82 -29.97 18.44
CA LYS A 588 -7.85 -30.57 17.59
C LYS A 588 -8.58 -29.43 16.87
N LYS A 589 -8.38 -29.32 15.55
CA LYS A 589 -9.25 -28.51 14.71
C LYS A 589 -10.55 -29.26 14.49
N HIS A 590 -11.68 -28.65 14.82
CA HIS A 590 -12.97 -29.13 14.39
C HIS A 590 -13.16 -28.73 12.93
N GLU A 591 -13.29 -29.70 12.03
CA GLU A 591 -13.80 -29.42 10.70
C GLU A 591 -15.24 -28.96 10.84
N THR A 592 -15.47 -27.66 10.67
CA THR A 592 -16.79 -27.06 10.65
C THR A 592 -17.51 -27.56 9.40
N LYS A 593 -18.18 -28.72 9.51
CA LYS A 593 -19.14 -29.19 8.51
C LYS A 593 -20.11 -28.05 8.26
N THR A 594 -20.06 -27.49 7.05
CA THR A 594 -20.91 -26.38 6.64
C THR A 594 -22.35 -26.71 6.97
N LEU A 595 -22.93 -25.99 7.93
CA LEU A 595 -24.35 -26.10 8.26
C LEU A 595 -25.13 -25.70 7.00
N GLN A 596 -25.56 -26.70 6.22
CA GLN A 596 -26.64 -26.50 5.27
C GLN A 596 -27.84 -26.06 6.11
N LEU A 597 -28.24 -24.78 5.97
CA LEU A 597 -29.46 -24.32 6.60
C LEU A 597 -30.61 -25.24 6.15
N PRO A 598 -31.50 -25.66 7.07
CA PRO A 598 -32.70 -26.37 6.66
C PRO A 598 -33.46 -25.49 5.67
N GLN A 599 -33.86 -26.06 4.52
CA GLN A 599 -34.65 -25.35 3.52
C GLN A 599 -35.95 -24.86 4.17
N GLN A 600 -36.01 -23.58 4.54
CA GLN A 600 -37.24 -22.99 5.04
C GLN A 600 -38.29 -22.99 3.93
N HIS A 601 -39.52 -23.35 4.32
CA HIS A 601 -40.63 -23.54 3.41
C HIS A 601 -40.93 -22.29 2.57
N ARG A 602 -41.35 -22.52 1.32
CA ARG A 602 -41.86 -21.49 0.41
C ARG A 602 -42.97 -20.67 1.08
N CYS A 603 -42.69 -19.43 1.46
CA CYS A 603 -43.74 -18.44 1.70
C CYS A 603 -44.29 -17.96 0.35
N ARG A 604 -45.62 -18.01 0.19
CA ARG A 604 -46.33 -17.36 -0.94
C ARG A 604 -46.13 -15.83 -0.87
N PRO A 605 -46.08 -15.14 -2.02
CA PRO A 605 -46.15 -13.68 -2.02
C PRO A 605 -47.52 -13.23 -1.51
N LEU A 606 -47.53 -12.30 -0.56
CA LEU A 606 -48.74 -11.56 -0.17
C LEU A 606 -49.07 -10.55 -1.27
N LEU A 607 -50.31 -10.60 -1.75
CA LEU A 607 -50.86 -9.64 -2.69
C LEU A 607 -51.04 -8.28 -2.00
N SER A 608 -50.43 -7.23 -2.56
CA SER A 608 -50.73 -5.85 -2.18
C SER A 608 -52.17 -5.49 -2.57
N PRO A 609 -52.95 -4.80 -1.73
CA PRO A 609 -54.31 -4.40 -2.07
C PRO A 609 -54.32 -3.29 -3.13
N SER A 610 -55.11 -3.49 -4.18
CA SER A 610 -55.38 -2.50 -5.21
C SER A 610 -56.43 -1.48 -4.72
N VAL A 611 -56.09 -0.19 -4.80
CA VAL A 611 -57.07 0.91 -4.63
C VAL A 611 -57.57 1.33 -6.01
N PRO A 612 -58.90 1.39 -6.26
CA PRO A 612 -59.44 1.68 -7.58
C PRO A 612 -59.57 3.19 -7.83
N MET A 613 -59.29 3.61 -9.07
CA MET A 613 -59.85 4.83 -9.65
C MET A 613 -60.61 4.52 -10.94
N SER A 614 -61.76 5.16 -11.10
CA SER A 614 -62.70 4.97 -12.21
C SER A 614 -63.54 6.26 -12.38
N PRO A 615 -64.28 6.48 -13.49
CA PRO A 615 -63.71 7.20 -14.63
C PRO A 615 -64.65 8.32 -15.17
N ARG A 616 -64.35 8.83 -16.38
CA ARG A 616 -65.10 9.75 -17.31
C ARG A 616 -64.35 11.08 -17.55
N HIS A 617 -64.36 11.71 -18.73
CA HIS A 617 -64.90 11.34 -20.04
C HIS A 617 -64.09 11.99 -21.20
N CYS A 618 -63.86 11.20 -22.24
CA CYS A 618 -63.91 11.51 -23.69
C CYS A 618 -64.08 12.98 -24.16
N ARG A 619 -63.26 13.44 -25.13
CA ARG A 619 -63.47 13.26 -26.59
C ARG A 619 -62.31 13.87 -27.43
N SER A 620 -61.92 13.16 -28.50
CA SER A 620 -61.20 13.71 -29.67
C SER A 620 -62.23 14.35 -30.65
N PRO A 621 -61.85 15.11 -31.71
CA PRO A 621 -61.60 14.45 -33.01
C PRO A 621 -60.71 15.20 -34.07
N TRP A 622 -60.26 14.44 -35.09
CA TRP A 622 -59.62 14.83 -36.39
C TRP A 622 -58.19 15.42 -36.37
N GLY A 623 -57.29 15.13 -37.33
CA GLY A 623 -57.32 14.10 -38.39
C GLY A 623 -56.20 14.20 -39.46
N ARG A 624 -55.84 13.03 -40.04
CA ARG A 624 -55.18 12.75 -41.35
C ARG A 624 -53.79 13.33 -41.74
N ASN A 625 -52.93 12.39 -42.18
CA ASN A 625 -52.05 12.40 -43.40
C ASN A 625 -50.99 13.54 -43.55
N SER A 626 -49.75 13.34 -44.03
CA SER A 626 -49.09 12.23 -44.76
C SER A 626 -47.58 12.53 -44.95
N ARG A 627 -46.80 11.55 -45.45
CA ARG A 627 -45.53 11.73 -46.24
C ARG A 627 -44.33 12.37 -45.48
N THR A 628 -43.06 12.26 -45.88
CA THR A 628 -42.25 11.21 -46.56
C THR A 628 -40.75 11.49 -46.25
N SER A 629 -39.86 10.58 -46.67
CA SER A 629 -38.44 10.81 -47.03
C SER A 629 -37.41 11.22 -45.96
N ARG A 630 -36.34 10.42 -45.96
CA ARG A 630 -34.95 10.72 -45.62
C ARG A 630 -34.55 12.18 -45.93
N GLU A 631 -33.70 12.76 -45.08
CA GLU A 631 -32.28 13.03 -45.42
C GLU A 631 -31.44 13.45 -44.20
N ARG A 632 -30.13 13.19 -44.28
CA ARG A 632 -29.04 13.84 -43.51
C ARG A 632 -28.35 14.78 -44.52
N PRO A 633 -27.85 15.97 -44.14
CA PRO A 633 -26.54 16.01 -43.46
C PRO A 633 -26.22 17.22 -42.55
N LYS A 634 -25.21 16.98 -41.68
CA LYS A 634 -24.07 17.84 -41.27
C LYS A 634 -24.22 19.34 -40.85
N GLU A 635 -23.41 19.62 -39.82
CA GLU A 635 -22.52 20.79 -39.61
C GLU A 635 -22.94 22.01 -38.76
N LEU A 636 -21.89 22.60 -38.17
CA LEU A 636 -21.75 23.77 -37.28
C LEU A 636 -22.37 23.66 -35.85
N LEU A 637 -21.61 23.72 -34.75
CA LEU A 637 -20.63 24.70 -34.20
C LEU A 637 -21.26 25.82 -33.36
N ARG A 638 -20.61 26.08 -32.20
CA ARG A 638 -20.90 27.09 -31.16
C ARG A 638 -22.22 26.91 -30.37
N TYR A 639 -22.08 26.64 -29.07
CA TYR A 639 -22.03 27.73 -28.08
C TYR A 639 -21.22 27.28 -26.85
N LEU A 640 -20.34 28.16 -26.39
CA LEU A 640 -19.65 28.13 -25.10
C LEU A 640 -19.93 29.49 -24.47
N GLU A 641 -20.11 29.53 -23.14
CA GLU A 641 -20.21 30.74 -22.31
C GLU A 641 -21.47 31.60 -22.63
N GLU A 642 -22.17 32.26 -21.70
CA GLU A 642 -22.06 32.52 -20.25
C GLU A 642 -23.43 32.12 -19.60
N SER A 643 -23.82 32.32 -18.33
CA SER A 643 -23.34 33.17 -17.23
C SER A 643 -23.76 32.61 -15.87
N TRP A 644 -22.86 32.69 -14.89
CA TRP A 644 -23.05 33.19 -13.52
C TRP A 644 -24.45 33.15 -12.87
N CYS A 645 -24.58 32.31 -11.84
CA CYS A 645 -25.22 32.59 -10.54
C CYS A 645 -24.51 31.74 -9.46
#